data_AF-A0A1Y0UVT1-F1
#
_entry.id   AF-A0A1Y0UVT1-F1
#
_cell.length_a   1.000
_cell.length_b   1.000
_cell.length_c   1.000
_cell.angle_alpha   90.00
_cell.angle_beta   90.00
_cell.angle_gamma   90.00
#
_symmetry.space_group_name_H-M   'P 1'
#
loop_
_entity.id
_entity.type
_entity.pdbx_description
1 polymer ?
#
loop_
_entity_poly.entity_id
_entity_poly.type
_entity_poly.pdbx_seq_one_letter_code
_entity_poly.pdbx_strand_id
1 'polypeptide(L)'
;MSSTDTFAPDFASRTPLRQAIIEAMRRPEAQCVETLTPDATLTEAENGSVATMAAKLAEALRARRSPGLVETLVQEFSLSSTEGVALMCLAEALLRIPDVATRDALIQDKIGESNWLSHVARGKPLFANAAAWGLALTGKLVTDHDEGTLASSLLNFAERTSKPIIRKAVDAAMRLMGEQFVLGQTIDQARKNSAKLEADGFSYSYDMLGEAAFTAHDAERYRQDYINAINTIGRSATGNNVYDRPGISIKLSALHPRYARAQYDRVMGELLPVVQELTLLARKYDIGLNIDAEETERLDVSLDILEALCATPGLEGWNGIGFVVQAYGKRCPYVLDYIIDLAKRTNRRIMVRLVKGAYWDSEIKKAQVEGMADFPVYTRKCHTDISYIACARKLLNARDVIFPQFATHNARTLSTIYTLAGEKFELGSYEFQCLHGMGEPLYKQVVGADKFNRPCRIYAPVGTHETLLAYLVRRLLENGANSSFVNQIGDSAIPLSSLIENPIDVAHRYAPYGAPHTEIRNPRDLFAPERINSAGVDLADDKVLSALAIGIKDAPQTWEASPMVVGVKKKGAFRPVTNPADRRDVVGKVSYATPDVVTKAVDAAQKGQQDWANRSPAERADILQKASDILEERTDDLLALLGREAGKSLPNAVAEVREAVDFLRYYGATIRRDFDNTTHKPLGIVTCISPWNFPLAIFIGQIAAALAAGNVVLAKPAEETPLVAAVAVGILQEAGVPPTALQLLTGEGDVGAAAVADERVMGVMFTGSTTVAQIINHQLLERRTATGQPVPFVAETGGQNAMIVDSSALAEQVVADVLASAFDSAGQRCSALRVLCVQEDCADHVLAMLRGAMRELRIGNPAHLSCDVGPVITEEAAANITAHVNAFKARKAPVMALPVPEACANGSYVPPTLIEVLNIREIGPEVFGPVLHVLRFQRDKLEELLLEINDTGYGLTFGLHTRLDSTIKSVLSQVEAGNLYVNRNTIGAVVGVQPFGGRGLSGTGPKAGGPLILRRLLSEAPTVAQIVRGRTTPEMAQWTDWLREKGESKAAQVAGNLARLPLVGGEITLPGPVGEQNIYRLSARGNVLCVPITLAGLYDQVSLALAGGNTALVLAEENLTEWLDRLPDILRQAIRPVASATALPCSILLGEDDNAIFRSARKTLAEANGPIVSAFVTGATLPGVEVVLEEQSRSINTTAAGGNASLMTLN
;
A
#
# COMPACT_ATOMS: atom_id res chain seq x y z
N MET A 1 31.10 16.38 0.09
CA MET A 1 30.51 15.32 -0.76
C MET A 1 30.67 15.74 -2.22
N SER A 2 31.17 14.86 -3.09
CA SER A 2 31.08 15.07 -4.54
C SER A 2 29.64 14.76 -4.95
N SER A 3 28.80 15.80 -5.07
CA SER A 3 27.35 15.69 -5.30
C SER A 3 26.95 15.03 -6.62
N THR A 4 27.91 14.73 -7.50
CA THR A 4 27.67 14.26 -8.86
C THR A 4 27.39 12.76 -8.96
N ASP A 5 27.81 11.94 -7.99
CA ASP A 5 27.62 10.47 -8.05
C ASP A 5 26.26 10.02 -7.50
N THR A 6 25.63 10.85 -6.67
CA THR A 6 24.47 10.47 -5.85
C THR A 6 23.18 10.30 -6.65
N PHE A 7 22.99 11.09 -7.70
CA PHE A 7 21.74 11.21 -8.45
C PHE A 7 21.92 11.06 -9.97
N ALA A 8 23.12 10.69 -10.42
CA ALA A 8 23.42 10.58 -11.84
C ALA A 8 22.47 9.62 -12.59
N PRO A 9 22.16 9.92 -13.86
CA PRO A 9 22.62 11.08 -14.66
C PRO A 9 21.85 12.39 -14.36
N ASP A 10 22.54 13.52 -14.54
CA ASP A 10 21.99 14.88 -14.38
C ASP A 10 21.04 15.26 -15.53
N PHE A 11 19.90 15.88 -15.23
CA PHE A 11 18.94 16.39 -16.21
C PHE A 11 19.58 17.33 -17.25
N ALA A 12 20.51 18.20 -16.83
CA ALA A 12 21.20 19.11 -17.75
C ALA A 12 22.12 18.39 -18.74
N SER A 13 22.56 17.17 -18.40
CA SER A 13 23.37 16.32 -19.28
C SER A 13 22.55 15.52 -20.30
N ARG A 14 21.22 15.44 -20.11
CA ARG A 14 20.30 14.77 -21.03
C ARG A 14 20.18 15.55 -22.34
N THR A 15 20.00 14.86 -23.47
CA THR A 15 19.75 15.51 -24.77
C THR A 15 18.42 16.27 -24.75
N PRO A 16 18.19 17.27 -25.62
CA PRO A 16 16.93 18.01 -25.66
C PRO A 16 15.69 17.12 -25.83
N LEU A 17 15.80 16.02 -26.59
CA LEU A 17 14.71 15.05 -26.76
C LEU A 17 14.44 14.27 -25.46
N ARG A 18 15.49 13.89 -24.72
CA ARG A 18 15.33 13.24 -23.41
C ARG A 18 14.76 14.19 -22.36
N GLN A 19 15.16 15.47 -22.38
CA GLN A 19 14.56 16.49 -21.53
C GLN A 19 13.07 16.64 -21.80
N ALA A 20 12.64 16.70 -23.06
CA ALA A 20 11.23 16.80 -23.43
C ALA A 20 10.39 15.60 -22.94
N ILE A 21 10.96 14.39 -22.93
CA ILE A 21 10.32 13.19 -22.36
C ILE A 21 10.10 13.35 -20.86
N ILE A 22 11.15 13.72 -20.12
CA ILE A 22 11.10 13.88 -18.66
C ILE A 22 10.08 14.99 -18.30
N GLU A 23 10.09 16.11 -19.00
CA GLU A 23 9.16 17.23 -18.77
C GLU A 23 7.69 16.92 -19.10
N ALA A 24 7.42 15.84 -19.85
CA ALA A 24 6.07 15.39 -20.14
C ALA A 24 5.54 14.36 -19.14
N MET A 25 6.35 13.90 -18.16
CA MET A 25 6.00 12.79 -17.27
C MET A 25 4.64 12.97 -16.59
N ARG A 26 4.38 14.13 -15.99
CA ARG A 26 3.15 14.42 -15.24
C ARG A 26 2.48 15.71 -15.70
N ARG A 27 2.55 16.00 -17.01
CA ARG A 27 1.92 17.20 -17.58
C ARG A 27 0.40 17.17 -17.39
N PRO A 28 -0.28 18.31 -17.19
CA PRO A 28 -1.74 18.36 -17.11
C PRO A 28 -2.42 17.67 -18.30
N GLU A 29 -3.42 16.85 -18.01
CA GLU A 29 -4.05 15.98 -19.01
C GLU A 29 -4.67 16.75 -20.19
N ALA A 30 -5.38 17.84 -19.90
CA ALA A 30 -6.02 18.68 -20.94
C ALA A 30 -5.00 19.23 -21.95
N GLN A 31 -3.86 19.73 -21.46
CA GLN A 31 -2.79 20.24 -22.32
C GLN A 31 -2.22 19.15 -23.23
N CYS A 32 -2.10 17.93 -22.71
CA CYS A 32 -1.62 16.79 -23.50
C CYS A 32 -2.61 16.45 -24.61
N VAL A 33 -3.91 16.38 -24.31
CA VAL A 33 -4.95 16.07 -25.29
C VAL A 33 -5.02 17.15 -26.36
N GLU A 34 -5.08 18.43 -25.99
CA GLU A 34 -5.07 19.56 -26.94
C GLU A 34 -3.87 19.53 -27.89
N THR A 35 -2.69 19.18 -27.37
CA THR A 35 -1.46 19.07 -28.18
C THR A 35 -1.53 17.93 -29.19
N LEU A 36 -2.18 16.82 -28.84
CA LEU A 36 -2.24 15.60 -29.65
C LEU A 36 -3.38 15.61 -30.67
N THR A 37 -4.47 16.33 -30.39
CA THR A 37 -5.67 16.35 -31.23
C THR A 37 -5.40 16.70 -32.69
N PRO A 38 -4.57 17.71 -33.05
CA PRO A 38 -4.26 17.99 -34.45
C PRO A 38 -3.69 16.78 -35.21
N ASP A 39 -2.76 16.05 -34.59
CA ASP A 39 -2.14 14.86 -35.19
C ASP A 39 -3.11 13.65 -35.21
N ALA A 40 -4.06 13.59 -34.28
CA ALA A 40 -5.09 12.55 -34.24
C ALA A 40 -6.30 12.84 -35.16
N THR A 41 -6.45 14.08 -35.63
CA THR A 41 -7.61 14.50 -36.43
C THR A 41 -7.58 13.84 -37.81
N LEU A 42 -8.74 13.38 -38.26
CA LEU A 42 -8.96 12.81 -39.59
C LEU A 42 -9.73 13.82 -40.44
N THR A 43 -9.44 13.86 -41.75
CA THR A 43 -10.31 14.53 -42.72
C THR A 43 -11.68 13.83 -42.77
N GLU A 44 -12.70 14.52 -43.27
CA GLU A 44 -14.05 13.95 -43.38
C GLU A 44 -14.08 12.67 -44.23
N ALA A 45 -13.31 12.65 -45.33
CA ALA A 45 -13.18 11.48 -46.22
C ALA A 45 -12.47 10.30 -45.54
N GLU A 46 -11.39 10.56 -44.80
CA GLU A 46 -10.72 9.54 -44.00
C GLU A 46 -11.65 9.00 -42.92
N ASN A 47 -12.33 9.88 -42.18
CA ASN A 47 -13.25 9.50 -41.11
C ASN A 47 -14.41 8.62 -41.63
N GLY A 48 -14.98 8.97 -42.77
CA GLY A 48 -15.99 8.16 -43.45
C GLY A 48 -15.47 6.77 -43.81
N SER A 49 -14.28 6.69 -44.42
CA SER A 49 -13.62 5.42 -44.78
C SER A 49 -13.34 4.54 -43.55
N VAL A 50 -12.83 5.15 -42.48
CA VAL A 50 -12.57 4.48 -41.20
C VAL A 50 -13.87 3.94 -40.59
N ALA A 51 -14.94 4.74 -40.60
CA ALA A 51 -16.23 4.33 -40.05
C ALA A 51 -16.80 3.11 -40.81
N THR A 52 -16.77 3.14 -42.14
CA THR A 52 -17.22 2.01 -42.97
C THR A 52 -16.40 0.75 -42.73
N MET A 53 -15.07 0.87 -42.70
CA MET A 53 -14.19 -0.28 -42.47
C MET A 53 -14.35 -0.85 -41.05
N ALA A 54 -14.41 0.01 -40.03
CA ALA A 54 -14.59 -0.40 -38.65
C ALA A 54 -15.94 -1.10 -38.44
N ALA A 55 -17.02 -0.59 -39.05
CA ALA A 55 -18.33 -1.24 -39.03
C ALA A 55 -18.27 -2.63 -39.67
N LYS A 56 -17.69 -2.76 -40.88
CA LYS A 56 -17.54 -4.06 -41.56
C LYS A 56 -16.76 -5.07 -40.71
N LEU A 57 -15.65 -4.65 -40.10
CA LEU A 57 -14.85 -5.53 -39.23
C LEU A 57 -15.62 -5.93 -37.97
N ALA A 58 -16.30 -4.98 -37.31
CA ALA A 58 -17.06 -5.23 -36.10
C ALA A 58 -18.30 -6.12 -36.34
N GLU A 59 -19.02 -5.91 -37.45
CA GLU A 59 -20.12 -6.77 -37.90
C GLU A 59 -19.63 -8.19 -38.16
N ALA A 60 -18.52 -8.33 -38.89
CA ALA A 60 -18.00 -9.64 -39.23
C ALA A 60 -17.43 -10.38 -38.01
N LEU A 61 -16.87 -9.66 -37.03
CA LEU A 61 -16.51 -10.20 -35.71
C LEU A 61 -17.74 -10.71 -34.95
N ARG A 62 -18.81 -9.92 -34.90
CA ARG A 62 -20.05 -10.27 -34.20
C ARG A 62 -20.79 -11.44 -34.88
N ALA A 63 -20.77 -11.50 -36.21
CA ALA A 63 -21.47 -12.52 -37.01
C ALA A 63 -20.76 -13.88 -37.05
N ARG A 64 -19.41 -13.91 -37.03
CA ARG A 64 -18.62 -15.15 -37.10
C ARG A 64 -18.23 -15.70 -35.73
N ARG A 65 -18.83 -15.20 -34.67
CA ARG A 65 -18.48 -15.58 -33.31
C ARG A 65 -19.01 -16.97 -32.98
N SER A 66 -18.11 -17.93 -32.90
CA SER A 66 -18.32 -19.17 -32.14
C SER A 66 -17.61 -18.95 -30.81
N PRO A 67 -18.32 -18.59 -29.72
CA PRO A 67 -17.66 -18.29 -28.46
C PRO A 67 -16.88 -19.52 -28.00
N GLY A 68 -15.61 -19.33 -27.65
CA GLY A 68 -14.81 -20.38 -27.04
C GLY A 68 -15.41 -20.78 -25.68
N LEU A 69 -15.02 -21.93 -25.13
CA LEU A 69 -15.49 -22.40 -23.82
C LEU A 69 -15.27 -21.35 -22.71
N VAL A 70 -14.12 -20.67 -22.75
CA VAL A 70 -13.74 -19.60 -21.81
C VAL A 70 -14.49 -18.30 -22.04
N GLU A 71 -14.67 -17.90 -23.29
CA GLU A 71 -15.43 -16.70 -23.63
C GLU A 71 -16.91 -16.86 -23.24
N THR A 72 -17.46 -18.07 -23.42
CA THR A 72 -18.80 -18.44 -22.95
C THR A 72 -18.87 -18.36 -21.43
N LEU A 73 -17.88 -18.89 -20.71
CA LEU A 73 -17.77 -18.80 -19.24
C LEU A 73 -17.68 -17.32 -18.77
N VAL A 74 -16.85 -16.50 -19.43
CA VAL A 74 -16.64 -15.07 -19.13
C VAL A 74 -17.87 -14.21 -19.44
N GLN A 75 -18.67 -14.60 -20.43
CA GLN A 75 -19.92 -13.92 -20.77
C GLN A 75 -21.10 -14.36 -19.91
N GLU A 76 -21.12 -15.63 -19.51
CA GLU A 76 -22.15 -16.20 -18.65
C GLU A 76 -21.95 -15.79 -17.18
N PHE A 77 -20.69 -15.64 -16.77
CA PHE A 77 -20.25 -15.01 -15.54
C PHE A 77 -19.54 -13.70 -15.88
N SER A 78 -20.28 -12.66 -16.27
CA SER A 78 -19.73 -11.33 -16.60
C SER A 78 -18.53 -11.00 -15.71
N LEU A 79 -17.33 -10.85 -16.27
CA LEU A 79 -16.10 -10.61 -15.48
C LEU A 79 -16.11 -9.31 -14.65
N SER A 80 -17.08 -8.43 -14.90
CA SER A 80 -17.39 -7.26 -14.09
C SER A 80 -18.19 -7.58 -12.81
N SER A 81 -18.66 -8.82 -12.68
CA SER A 81 -19.42 -9.30 -11.54
C SER A 81 -18.47 -9.90 -10.50
N THR A 82 -18.85 -9.79 -9.24
CA THR A 82 -18.11 -10.37 -8.11
C THR A 82 -17.88 -11.87 -8.32
N GLU A 83 -18.80 -12.56 -8.98
CA GLU A 83 -18.76 -13.99 -9.28
C GLU A 83 -17.75 -14.33 -10.40
N GLY A 84 -17.66 -13.54 -11.46
CA GLY A 84 -16.66 -13.74 -12.52
C GLY A 84 -15.23 -13.56 -12.02
N VAL A 85 -15.00 -12.55 -11.18
CA VAL A 85 -13.71 -12.35 -10.47
C VAL A 85 -13.45 -13.50 -9.50
N ALA A 86 -14.45 -13.95 -8.74
CA ALA A 86 -14.31 -15.05 -7.79
C ALA A 86 -13.94 -16.37 -8.48
N LEU A 87 -14.54 -16.68 -9.63
CA LEU A 87 -14.24 -17.89 -10.40
C LEU A 87 -12.79 -17.88 -10.95
N MET A 88 -12.32 -16.71 -11.38
CA MET A 88 -10.93 -16.55 -11.85
C MET A 88 -9.93 -16.63 -10.71
N CYS A 89 -10.19 -15.97 -9.58
CA CYS A 89 -9.38 -16.09 -8.37
C CYS A 89 -9.35 -17.54 -7.84
N LEU A 90 -10.48 -18.24 -7.92
CA LEU A 90 -10.59 -19.65 -7.55
C LEU A 90 -9.70 -20.53 -8.46
N ALA A 91 -9.78 -20.33 -9.78
CA ALA A 91 -8.96 -21.06 -10.74
C ALA A 91 -7.46 -20.78 -10.52
N GLU A 92 -7.07 -19.51 -10.39
CA GLU A 92 -5.67 -19.14 -10.20
C GLU A 92 -5.09 -19.74 -8.92
N ALA A 93 -5.80 -19.61 -7.80
CA ALA A 93 -5.28 -20.05 -6.51
C ALA A 93 -5.34 -21.59 -6.36
N LEU A 94 -6.29 -22.31 -6.98
CA LEU A 94 -6.34 -23.78 -6.89
C LEU A 94 -5.15 -24.51 -7.53
N LEU A 95 -4.51 -23.93 -8.53
CA LEU A 95 -3.30 -24.50 -9.15
C LEU A 95 -2.02 -24.20 -8.38
N ARG A 96 -2.04 -23.14 -7.56
CA ARG A 96 -0.87 -22.62 -6.85
C ARG A 96 -0.77 -23.10 -5.43
N ILE A 97 -1.92 -23.27 -4.77
CA ILE A 97 -1.97 -23.74 -3.40
C ILE A 97 -1.50 -25.21 -3.37
N PRO A 98 -0.36 -25.51 -2.72
CA PRO A 98 0.21 -26.85 -2.69
C PRO A 98 -0.61 -27.82 -1.85
N ASP A 99 -1.25 -27.33 -0.78
CA ASP A 99 -1.94 -28.17 0.20
C ASP A 99 -3.45 -28.32 -0.08
N VAL A 100 -4.00 -29.48 0.29
CA VAL A 100 -5.38 -29.83 -0.01
C VAL A 100 -6.38 -29.03 0.84
N ALA A 101 -6.03 -28.70 2.09
CA ALA A 101 -6.94 -28.08 3.03
C ALA A 101 -7.26 -26.63 2.65
N THR A 102 -6.23 -25.85 2.30
CA THR A 102 -6.36 -24.46 1.84
C THR A 102 -7.09 -24.39 0.51
N ARG A 103 -6.86 -25.34 -0.41
CA ARG A 103 -7.65 -25.43 -1.66
C ARG A 103 -9.13 -25.69 -1.38
N ASP A 104 -9.43 -26.61 -0.47
CA ASP A 104 -10.80 -26.92 -0.10
C ASP A 104 -11.49 -25.74 0.61
N ALA A 105 -10.76 -24.99 1.42
CA ALA A 105 -11.24 -23.75 2.03
C ALA A 105 -11.55 -22.68 0.97
N LEU A 106 -10.67 -22.51 -0.02
CA LEU A 106 -10.90 -21.57 -1.12
C LEU A 106 -12.14 -21.93 -1.95
N ILE A 107 -12.32 -23.22 -2.27
CA ILE A 107 -13.52 -23.71 -2.97
C ILE A 107 -14.77 -23.39 -2.16
N GLN A 108 -14.73 -23.64 -0.85
CA GLN A 108 -15.85 -23.35 0.03
C GLN A 108 -16.16 -21.85 0.10
N ASP A 109 -15.15 -21.00 0.24
CA ASP A 109 -15.31 -19.55 0.30
C ASP A 109 -15.91 -18.98 -0.99
N LYS A 110 -15.41 -19.41 -2.15
CA LYS A 110 -15.81 -18.84 -3.44
C LYS A 110 -17.05 -19.49 -4.07
N ILE A 111 -17.37 -20.74 -3.74
CA ILE A 111 -18.56 -21.43 -4.27
C ILE A 111 -19.72 -21.41 -3.24
N GLY A 112 -19.42 -21.59 -1.95
CA GLY A 112 -20.41 -21.82 -0.89
C GLY A 112 -21.20 -20.59 -0.43
N GLU A 113 -20.66 -19.37 -0.55
CA GLU A 113 -21.38 -18.13 -0.19
C GLU A 113 -22.28 -17.60 -1.33
N SER A 114 -21.90 -17.89 -2.57
CA SER A 114 -22.63 -17.50 -3.77
C SER A 114 -23.86 -18.38 -3.97
N ASN A 115 -25.01 -17.75 -4.17
CA ASN A 115 -26.29 -18.42 -4.40
C ASN A 115 -26.37 -18.99 -5.83
N TRP A 116 -25.40 -19.86 -6.23
CA TRP A 116 -25.27 -20.44 -7.59
C TRP A 116 -26.59 -21.09 -8.04
N LEU A 117 -27.33 -21.68 -7.11
CA LEU A 117 -28.63 -22.32 -7.32
C LEU A 117 -29.76 -21.33 -7.71
N SER A 118 -29.65 -20.05 -7.37
CA SER A 118 -30.69 -19.06 -7.70
C SER A 118 -30.68 -18.63 -9.18
N HIS A 119 -29.55 -18.78 -9.88
CA HIS A 119 -29.45 -18.58 -11.33
C HIS A 119 -29.93 -19.79 -12.13
N VAL A 120 -29.92 -21.00 -11.53
CA VAL A 120 -30.55 -22.21 -12.11
C VAL A 120 -32.08 -22.02 -12.21
N ALA A 121 -32.67 -21.18 -11.38
CA ALA A 121 -34.12 -20.93 -11.35
C ALA A 121 -34.63 -19.94 -12.43
N ARG A 122 -33.74 -19.26 -13.18
CA ARG A 122 -34.13 -18.33 -14.27
C ARG A 122 -34.05 -18.99 -15.65
N GLY A 123 -34.85 -20.04 -15.85
CA GLY A 123 -35.49 -20.34 -17.14
C GLY A 123 -34.65 -20.80 -18.33
N LYS A 124 -33.34 -21.04 -18.22
CA LYS A 124 -32.58 -21.78 -19.24
C LYS A 124 -31.75 -22.88 -18.55
N PRO A 125 -31.90 -24.15 -18.94
CA PRO A 125 -31.21 -25.25 -18.25
C PRO A 125 -29.70 -25.14 -18.46
N LEU A 126 -28.97 -24.97 -17.36
CA LEU A 126 -27.51 -24.85 -17.24
C LEU A 126 -26.71 -26.05 -17.76
N PHE A 127 -27.40 -27.08 -18.29
CA PHE A 127 -26.83 -28.38 -18.63
C PHE A 127 -27.44 -29.01 -19.88
N ALA A 128 -27.96 -28.21 -20.83
CA ALA A 128 -28.39 -28.74 -22.14
C ALA A 128 -27.26 -29.48 -22.90
N ASN A 129 -26.01 -29.30 -22.48
CA ASN A 129 -24.84 -30.04 -22.96
C ASN A 129 -24.26 -31.05 -21.94
N ALA A 130 -24.97 -31.45 -20.89
CA ALA A 130 -24.51 -32.53 -19.99
C ALA A 130 -24.26 -33.85 -20.75
N ALA A 131 -24.94 -34.06 -21.87
CA ALA A 131 -24.64 -35.15 -22.80
C ALA A 131 -23.21 -35.05 -23.38
N ALA A 132 -22.69 -33.84 -23.64
CA ALA A 132 -21.33 -33.62 -24.11
C ALA A 132 -20.26 -33.81 -23.01
N TRP A 133 -20.57 -33.38 -21.78
CA TRP A 133 -19.71 -33.61 -20.61
C TRP A 133 -19.65 -35.11 -20.21
N GLY A 134 -20.79 -35.81 -20.29
CA GLY A 134 -20.89 -37.26 -20.08
C GLY A 134 -20.17 -38.08 -21.17
N LEU A 135 -20.25 -37.64 -22.44
CA LEU A 135 -19.55 -38.27 -23.57
C LEU A 135 -18.02 -38.18 -23.43
N ALA A 136 -17.50 -37.02 -23.01
CA ALA A 136 -16.06 -36.79 -22.88
C ALA A 136 -15.43 -37.56 -21.69
N LEU A 137 -16.21 -37.84 -20.64
CA LEU A 137 -15.73 -38.51 -19.42
C LEU A 137 -15.90 -40.02 -19.40
N THR A 138 -16.83 -40.61 -20.19
CA THR A 138 -17.20 -42.03 -20.03
C THR A 138 -17.18 -42.88 -21.31
N GLY A 139 -17.06 -42.29 -22.49
CA GLY A 139 -16.83 -43.02 -23.74
C GLY A 139 -17.92 -44.03 -24.18
N LYS A 140 -19.13 -44.02 -23.58
CA LYS A 140 -20.26 -44.87 -24.00
C LYS A 140 -21.55 -44.07 -24.17
N LEU A 141 -22.21 -44.28 -25.31
CA LEU A 141 -23.54 -43.79 -25.62
C LEU A 141 -24.59 -44.49 -24.74
N VAL A 142 -25.35 -43.71 -23.99
CA VAL A 142 -26.61 -44.14 -23.38
C VAL A 142 -27.71 -43.25 -23.93
N THR A 143 -28.63 -43.87 -24.65
CA THR A 143 -29.90 -43.30 -25.12
C THR A 143 -31.00 -43.72 -24.16
N ASP A 144 -31.60 -42.78 -23.42
CA ASP A 144 -33.06 -42.55 -23.37
C ASP A 144 -33.40 -41.49 -22.32
N HIS A 145 -34.39 -40.66 -22.68
CA HIS A 145 -34.84 -39.47 -21.95
C HIS A 145 -35.75 -39.82 -20.76
N ASP A 146 -35.42 -39.29 -19.59
CA ASP A 146 -36.44 -38.98 -18.56
C ASP A 146 -35.97 -37.77 -17.72
N GLU A 147 -36.49 -36.58 -18.04
CA GLU A 147 -35.99 -35.29 -17.52
C GLU A 147 -36.38 -35.02 -16.05
N GLY A 148 -37.39 -35.71 -15.51
CA GLY A 148 -37.89 -35.49 -14.14
C GLY A 148 -37.11 -36.21 -13.03
N THR A 149 -36.52 -37.38 -13.34
CA THR A 149 -35.77 -38.24 -12.42
C THR A 149 -34.28 -37.88 -12.36
N LEU A 150 -33.74 -37.28 -13.43
CA LEU A 150 -32.38 -36.73 -13.47
C LEU A 150 -32.23 -35.49 -12.61
N ALA A 151 -33.18 -34.55 -12.64
CA ALA A 151 -33.09 -33.29 -11.89
C ALA A 151 -33.17 -33.51 -10.36
N SER A 152 -34.02 -34.43 -9.90
CA SER A 152 -34.13 -34.80 -8.48
C SER A 152 -32.97 -35.69 -8.00
N SER A 153 -32.41 -36.52 -8.89
CA SER A 153 -31.17 -37.26 -8.61
C SER A 153 -29.94 -36.35 -8.63
N LEU A 154 -29.90 -35.30 -9.47
CA LEU A 154 -28.83 -34.29 -9.53
C LEU A 154 -28.90 -33.29 -8.37
N LEU A 155 -30.09 -32.91 -7.90
CA LEU A 155 -30.25 -32.08 -6.70
C LEU A 155 -29.79 -32.85 -5.44
N ASN A 156 -30.15 -34.13 -5.32
CA ASN A 156 -29.60 -35.01 -4.28
C ASN A 156 -28.12 -35.38 -4.50
N PHE A 157 -27.63 -35.33 -5.75
CA PHE A 157 -26.22 -35.53 -6.07
C PHE A 157 -25.40 -34.32 -5.69
N ALA A 158 -25.87 -33.08 -5.95
CA ALA A 158 -25.21 -31.82 -5.60
C ALA A 158 -25.07 -31.62 -4.09
N GLU A 159 -26.07 -32.05 -3.30
CA GLU A 159 -25.97 -32.09 -1.82
C GLU A 159 -25.07 -33.22 -1.30
N ARG A 160 -24.77 -34.24 -2.12
CA ARG A 160 -23.92 -35.40 -1.77
C ARG A 160 -22.60 -35.49 -2.55
N THR A 161 -22.27 -34.51 -3.41
CA THR A 161 -21.06 -34.58 -4.24
C THR A 161 -19.87 -34.10 -3.45
N SER A 162 -19.08 -35.06 -2.98
CA SER A 162 -17.84 -34.83 -2.24
C SER A 162 -16.92 -33.83 -2.95
N LYS A 163 -16.28 -32.94 -2.18
CA LYS A 163 -15.20 -31.98 -2.57
C LYS A 163 -14.24 -32.48 -3.69
N PRO A 164 -13.84 -33.77 -3.76
CA PRO A 164 -12.98 -34.30 -4.82
C PRO A 164 -13.51 -34.20 -6.26
N ILE A 165 -14.83 -34.20 -6.48
CA ILE A 165 -15.40 -34.14 -7.85
C ILE A 165 -15.36 -32.72 -8.41
N ILE A 166 -15.73 -31.72 -7.59
CA ILE A 166 -15.61 -30.29 -7.95
C ILE A 166 -14.14 -29.96 -8.26
N ARG A 167 -13.22 -30.44 -7.41
CA ARG A 167 -11.78 -30.29 -7.64
C ARG A 167 -11.34 -30.85 -9.00
N LYS A 168 -11.72 -32.09 -9.33
CA LYS A 168 -11.37 -32.70 -10.63
C LYS A 168 -11.97 -31.94 -11.82
N ALA A 169 -13.17 -31.38 -11.66
CA ALA A 169 -13.81 -30.58 -12.70
C ALA A 169 -13.10 -29.24 -12.91
N VAL A 170 -12.70 -28.56 -11.84
CA VAL A 170 -11.93 -27.29 -11.91
C VAL A 170 -10.54 -27.55 -12.47
N ASP A 171 -9.83 -28.60 -12.04
CA ASP A 171 -8.52 -29.01 -12.58
C ASP A 171 -8.60 -29.26 -14.09
N ALA A 172 -9.66 -29.92 -14.57
CA ALA A 172 -9.88 -30.18 -15.99
C ALA A 172 -10.20 -28.90 -16.77
N ALA A 173 -11.07 -28.03 -16.23
CA ALA A 173 -11.42 -26.75 -16.85
C ALA A 173 -10.18 -25.85 -16.99
N MET A 174 -9.29 -25.83 -16.00
CA MET A 174 -8.07 -25.02 -16.06
C MET A 174 -7.03 -25.54 -17.03
N ARG A 175 -6.89 -26.87 -17.19
CA ARG A 175 -6.05 -27.43 -18.25
C ARG A 175 -6.54 -26.97 -19.64
N LEU A 176 -7.85 -26.98 -19.84
CA LEU A 176 -8.47 -26.45 -21.06
C LEU A 176 -8.26 -24.93 -21.23
N MET A 177 -8.27 -24.15 -20.14
CA MET A 177 -7.96 -22.71 -20.18
C MET A 177 -6.48 -22.43 -20.47
N GLY A 178 -5.57 -23.20 -19.88
CA GLY A 178 -4.13 -23.09 -20.11
C GLY A 178 -3.79 -23.23 -21.60
N GLU A 179 -4.40 -24.20 -22.29
CA GLU A 179 -4.21 -24.41 -23.73
C GLU A 179 -4.73 -23.26 -24.61
N GLN A 180 -5.61 -22.40 -24.11
CA GLN A 180 -6.15 -21.25 -24.85
C GLN A 180 -5.33 -19.97 -24.65
N PHE A 181 -4.67 -19.81 -23.50
CA PHE A 181 -3.92 -18.57 -23.16
C PHE A 181 -2.40 -18.68 -23.35
N VAL A 182 -1.84 -19.89 -23.34
CA VAL A 182 -0.46 -20.12 -23.82
C VAL A 182 -0.47 -20.86 -25.14
N LEU A 183 0.37 -20.43 -26.06
CA LEU A 183 0.54 -21.13 -27.33
C LEU A 183 1.21 -22.49 -27.13
N GLY A 184 1.98 -22.65 -26.05
CA GLY A 184 2.55 -23.92 -25.61
C GLY A 184 3.27 -23.78 -24.27
N GLN A 185 3.42 -24.89 -23.56
CA GLN A 185 4.16 -24.90 -22.28
C GLN A 185 5.68 -24.75 -22.45
N THR A 186 6.19 -25.09 -23.64
CA THR A 186 7.60 -24.93 -24.02
C THR A 186 7.67 -24.23 -25.37
N ILE A 187 8.83 -23.62 -25.65
CA ILE A 187 9.05 -22.93 -26.92
C ILE A 187 8.94 -23.89 -28.12
N ASP A 188 9.39 -25.13 -27.99
CA ASP A 188 9.25 -26.15 -29.04
C ASP A 188 7.78 -26.46 -29.35
N GLN A 189 6.94 -26.56 -28.32
CA GLN A 189 5.51 -26.77 -28.50
C GLN A 189 4.85 -25.54 -29.16
N ALA A 190 5.23 -24.35 -28.71
CA ALA A 190 4.71 -23.10 -29.27
C ALA A 190 5.09 -22.94 -30.76
N ARG A 191 6.30 -23.33 -31.17
CA ARG A 191 6.73 -23.36 -32.59
C ARG A 191 5.92 -24.37 -33.43
N LYS A 192 5.59 -25.53 -32.88
CA LYS A 192 4.72 -26.49 -33.60
C LYS A 192 3.31 -25.94 -33.79
N ASN A 193 2.79 -25.27 -32.76
CA ASN A 193 1.44 -24.71 -32.78
C ASN A 193 1.32 -23.45 -33.67
N SER A 194 2.41 -22.70 -33.89
CA SER A 194 2.41 -21.51 -34.75
C SER A 194 2.34 -21.81 -36.26
N ALA A 195 2.81 -22.98 -36.69
CA ALA A 195 3.01 -23.29 -38.11
C ALA A 195 1.77 -23.09 -38.99
N LYS A 196 0.57 -23.34 -38.45
CA LYS A 196 -0.69 -23.18 -39.18
C LYS A 196 -0.98 -21.73 -39.55
N LEU A 197 -0.88 -20.81 -38.59
CA LEU A 197 -1.17 -19.40 -38.86
C LEU A 197 0.00 -18.71 -39.58
N GLU A 198 1.23 -19.20 -39.40
CA GLU A 198 2.37 -18.76 -40.23
C GLU A 198 2.12 -19.05 -41.72
N ALA A 199 1.57 -20.22 -42.05
CA ALA A 199 1.18 -20.55 -43.43
C ALA A 199 0.06 -19.64 -43.98
N ASP A 200 -0.80 -19.10 -43.11
CA ASP A 200 -1.85 -18.13 -43.46
C ASP A 200 -1.33 -16.68 -43.58
N GLY A 201 -0.03 -16.45 -43.37
CA GLY A 201 0.63 -15.14 -43.50
C GLY A 201 0.79 -14.35 -42.19
N PHE A 202 0.53 -14.97 -41.04
CA PHE A 202 0.88 -14.39 -39.74
C PHE A 202 2.37 -14.58 -39.42
N SER A 203 2.88 -13.80 -38.48
CA SER A 203 4.19 -14.02 -37.85
C SER A 203 4.02 -14.08 -36.33
N TYR A 204 5.10 -14.37 -35.59
CA TYR A 204 5.04 -14.51 -34.13
C TYR A 204 6.09 -13.67 -33.40
N SER A 205 5.76 -13.24 -32.19
CA SER A 205 6.70 -12.75 -31.17
C SER A 205 6.44 -13.55 -29.90
N TYR A 206 7.39 -14.37 -29.47
CA TYR A 206 7.19 -15.24 -28.30
C TYR A 206 7.44 -14.47 -27.01
N ASP A 207 6.53 -14.59 -26.05
CA ASP A 207 6.63 -14.05 -24.70
C ASP A 207 6.85 -15.20 -23.73
N MET A 208 8.03 -15.25 -23.10
CA MET A 208 8.39 -16.33 -22.19
C MET A 208 7.78 -16.18 -20.79
N LEU A 209 6.87 -15.22 -20.58
CA LEU A 209 6.13 -14.96 -19.34
C LEU A 209 6.99 -14.60 -18.11
N GLY A 210 8.32 -14.57 -18.25
CA GLY A 210 9.22 -14.12 -17.20
C GLY A 210 9.08 -12.62 -16.95
N GLU A 211 8.89 -12.24 -15.69
CA GLU A 211 8.86 -10.87 -15.20
C GLU A 211 9.24 -10.81 -13.72
N ALA A 212 9.59 -9.62 -13.25
CA ALA A 212 9.84 -9.31 -11.84
C ALA A 212 10.70 -10.35 -11.12
N ALA A 213 11.96 -10.50 -11.53
CA ALA A 213 12.91 -11.28 -10.77
C ALA A 213 13.03 -10.70 -9.35
N PHE A 214 12.94 -11.55 -8.33
CA PHE A 214 13.16 -11.15 -6.94
C PHE A 214 14.57 -11.48 -6.45
N THR A 215 15.20 -12.46 -7.10
CA THR A 215 16.51 -12.96 -6.72
C THR A 215 17.44 -13.00 -7.94
N ALA A 216 18.75 -12.95 -7.71
CA ALA A 216 19.73 -13.22 -8.78
C ALA A 216 19.52 -14.60 -9.44
N HIS A 217 19.01 -15.58 -8.70
CA HIS A 217 18.70 -16.91 -9.24
C HIS A 217 17.53 -16.85 -10.24
N ASP A 218 16.46 -16.10 -9.93
CA ASP A 218 15.35 -15.91 -10.86
C ASP A 218 15.83 -15.21 -12.13
N ALA A 219 16.64 -14.17 -11.99
CA ALA A 219 17.22 -13.44 -13.12
C ALA A 219 18.05 -14.35 -14.03
N GLU A 220 18.90 -15.21 -13.46
CA GLU A 220 19.69 -16.17 -14.25
C GLU A 220 18.81 -17.25 -14.90
N ARG A 221 17.78 -17.73 -14.20
CA ARG A 221 16.80 -18.68 -14.77
C ARG A 221 16.14 -18.07 -16.00
N TYR A 222 15.60 -16.86 -15.88
CA TYR A 222 14.96 -16.15 -16.99
C TYR A 222 15.93 -15.84 -18.12
N ARG A 223 17.19 -15.46 -17.81
CA ARG A 223 18.24 -15.30 -18.82
C ARG A 223 18.42 -16.59 -19.63
N GLN A 224 18.52 -17.74 -18.96
CA GLN A 224 18.68 -19.03 -19.64
C GLN A 224 17.44 -19.42 -20.45
N ASP A 225 16.23 -19.13 -19.96
CA ASP A 225 14.98 -19.35 -20.69
C ASP A 225 14.94 -18.53 -21.99
N TYR A 226 15.36 -17.27 -21.95
CA TYR A 226 15.49 -16.44 -23.15
C TYR A 226 16.56 -16.94 -24.10
N ILE A 227 17.74 -17.35 -23.61
CA ILE A 227 18.80 -17.96 -24.44
C ILE A 227 18.26 -19.21 -25.17
N ASN A 228 17.56 -20.08 -24.45
CA ASN A 228 16.96 -21.29 -25.01
C ASN A 228 15.91 -20.94 -26.07
N ALA A 229 15.02 -20.01 -25.76
CA ALA A 229 13.98 -19.57 -26.68
C ALA A 229 14.56 -18.96 -27.96
N ILE A 230 15.54 -18.04 -27.85
CA ILE A 230 16.20 -17.42 -29.01
C ILE A 230 16.84 -18.47 -29.91
N ASN A 231 17.54 -19.46 -29.33
CA ASN A 231 18.14 -20.55 -30.11
C ASN A 231 17.08 -21.41 -30.83
N THR A 232 15.98 -21.76 -30.16
CA THR A 232 14.93 -22.59 -30.76
C THR A 232 14.16 -21.84 -31.86
N ILE A 233 13.82 -20.58 -31.62
CA ILE A 233 13.19 -19.70 -32.62
C ILE A 233 14.13 -19.55 -33.82
N GLY A 234 15.38 -19.17 -33.57
CA GLY A 234 16.35 -18.89 -34.62
C GLY A 234 16.68 -20.09 -35.52
N ARG A 235 16.76 -21.31 -34.96
CA ARG A 235 17.01 -22.55 -35.75
C ARG A 235 15.85 -22.92 -36.68
N SER A 236 14.64 -22.49 -36.35
CA SER A 236 13.41 -22.81 -37.09
C SER A 236 12.78 -21.59 -37.77
N ALA A 237 13.49 -20.45 -37.78
CA ALA A 237 13.02 -19.21 -38.35
C ALA A 237 13.02 -19.30 -39.89
N THR A 238 11.85 -19.09 -40.48
CA THR A 238 11.65 -18.93 -41.92
C THR A 238 11.34 -17.45 -42.22
N GLY A 239 11.74 -16.96 -43.38
CA GLY A 239 11.60 -15.55 -43.76
C GLY A 239 12.92 -14.95 -44.26
N ASN A 240 12.81 -13.85 -44.98
CA ASN A 240 13.92 -13.16 -45.64
C ASN A 240 14.66 -12.18 -44.73
N ASN A 241 14.01 -11.67 -43.68
CA ASN A 241 14.58 -10.67 -42.77
C ASN A 241 13.86 -10.65 -41.40
N VAL A 242 14.28 -9.77 -40.50
CA VAL A 242 13.67 -9.59 -39.16
C VAL A 242 12.17 -9.25 -39.17
N TYR A 243 11.61 -8.76 -40.28
CA TYR A 243 10.21 -8.33 -40.37
C TYR A 243 9.25 -9.48 -40.69
N ASP A 244 9.69 -10.49 -41.46
CA ASP A 244 8.87 -11.67 -41.77
C ASP A 244 9.22 -12.90 -40.92
N ARG A 245 10.41 -12.91 -40.31
CA ARG A 245 10.81 -13.94 -39.33
C ARG A 245 10.08 -13.81 -37.99
N PRO A 246 9.89 -14.92 -37.25
CA PRO A 246 9.45 -14.86 -35.87
C PRO A 246 10.48 -14.12 -34.99
N GLY A 247 10.02 -13.53 -33.90
CA GLY A 247 10.87 -12.83 -32.93
C GLY A 247 10.56 -13.26 -31.48
N ILE A 248 11.21 -12.59 -30.54
CA ILE A 248 11.00 -12.78 -29.10
C ILE A 248 10.75 -11.44 -28.42
N SER A 249 9.95 -11.44 -27.36
CA SER A 249 9.77 -10.31 -26.45
C SER A 249 10.43 -10.63 -25.11
N ILE A 250 11.20 -9.69 -24.56
CA ILE A 250 11.84 -9.79 -23.24
C ILE A 250 11.34 -8.68 -22.33
N LYS A 251 11.31 -8.94 -21.02
CA LYS A 251 11.07 -7.93 -19.97
C LYS A 251 12.34 -7.68 -19.19
N LEU A 252 12.65 -6.41 -18.94
CA LEU A 252 13.89 -6.03 -18.27
C LEU A 252 13.85 -6.41 -16.79
N SER A 253 12.67 -6.34 -16.16
CA SER A 253 12.47 -6.81 -14.77
C SER A 253 12.73 -8.30 -14.58
N ALA A 254 12.61 -9.13 -15.62
CA ALA A 254 12.93 -10.55 -15.54
C ALA A 254 14.44 -10.81 -15.45
N LEU A 255 15.26 -9.87 -15.91
CA LEU A 255 16.69 -10.08 -16.10
C LEU A 255 17.55 -9.47 -15.00
N HIS A 256 16.95 -8.75 -14.04
CA HIS A 256 17.66 -8.20 -12.90
C HIS A 256 16.73 -7.96 -11.71
N PRO A 257 17.09 -8.41 -10.50
CA PRO A 257 16.19 -8.34 -9.37
C PRO A 257 15.95 -6.92 -8.84
N ARG A 258 16.84 -5.98 -9.20
CA ARG A 258 16.77 -4.57 -8.79
C ARG A 258 16.68 -3.63 -9.98
N TYR A 259 15.82 -3.93 -10.95
CA TYR A 259 15.55 -3.06 -12.09
C TYR A 259 14.71 -1.83 -11.68
N ALA A 260 15.42 -0.78 -11.22
CA ALA A 260 14.84 0.47 -10.74
C ALA A 260 15.82 1.65 -10.91
N ARG A 261 15.30 2.87 -11.01
CA ARG A 261 16.10 4.11 -11.13
C ARG A 261 17.08 4.32 -9.97
N ALA A 262 16.69 3.93 -8.76
CA ALA A 262 17.55 3.99 -7.57
C ALA A 262 18.81 3.09 -7.68
N GLN A 263 18.76 2.07 -8.52
CA GLN A 263 19.82 1.07 -8.70
C GLN A 263 20.47 1.20 -10.08
N TYR A 264 20.54 2.43 -10.59
CA TYR A 264 20.96 2.76 -11.96
C TYR A 264 22.32 2.14 -12.33
N ASP A 265 23.30 2.24 -11.44
CA ASP A 265 24.65 1.70 -11.64
C ASP A 265 24.64 0.16 -11.79
N ARG A 266 23.85 -0.55 -10.99
CA ARG A 266 23.64 -2.01 -11.16
C ARG A 266 22.92 -2.32 -12.45
N VAL A 267 21.91 -1.54 -12.81
CA VAL A 267 21.18 -1.77 -14.05
C VAL A 267 22.10 -1.61 -15.26
N MET A 268 22.89 -0.54 -15.32
CA MET A 268 23.82 -0.33 -16.42
C MET A 268 25.04 -1.25 -16.38
N GLY A 269 25.47 -1.70 -15.20
CA GLY A 269 26.64 -2.57 -15.02
C GLY A 269 26.36 -4.08 -15.07
N GLU A 270 25.15 -4.51 -14.69
CA GLU A 270 24.76 -5.93 -14.54
C GLU A 270 23.67 -6.32 -15.55
N LEU A 271 22.59 -5.54 -15.69
CA LEU A 271 21.47 -5.85 -16.59
C LEU A 271 21.82 -5.59 -18.07
N LEU A 272 22.37 -4.42 -18.40
CA LEU A 272 22.69 -4.07 -19.79
C LEU A 272 23.57 -5.13 -20.49
N PRO A 273 24.65 -5.67 -19.88
CA PRO A 273 25.44 -6.74 -20.49
C PRO A 273 24.62 -7.98 -20.85
N VAL A 274 23.66 -8.37 -20.00
CA VAL A 274 22.75 -9.50 -20.27
C VAL A 274 21.87 -9.19 -21.48
N VAL A 275 21.32 -7.99 -21.57
CA VAL A 275 20.50 -7.60 -22.73
C VAL A 275 21.33 -7.54 -24.01
N GLN A 276 22.57 -7.06 -23.94
CA GLN A 276 23.51 -7.06 -25.07
C GLN A 276 23.80 -8.48 -25.56
N GLU A 277 24.03 -9.43 -24.65
CA GLU A 277 24.25 -10.84 -24.99
C GLU A 277 23.04 -11.45 -25.72
N LEU A 278 21.83 -11.28 -25.17
CA LEU A 278 20.60 -11.78 -25.80
C LEU A 278 20.37 -11.16 -27.18
N THR A 279 20.69 -9.88 -27.33
CA THR A 279 20.54 -9.14 -28.58
C THR A 279 21.55 -9.59 -29.64
N LEU A 280 22.81 -9.82 -29.25
CA LEU A 280 23.84 -10.40 -30.12
C LEU A 280 23.46 -11.83 -30.56
N LEU A 281 22.86 -12.61 -29.66
CA LEU A 281 22.36 -13.94 -29.99
C LEU A 281 21.18 -13.87 -30.98
N ALA A 282 20.24 -12.94 -30.81
CA ALA A 282 19.14 -12.71 -31.74
C ALA A 282 19.65 -12.28 -33.13
N ARG A 283 20.67 -11.40 -33.19
CA ARG A 283 21.34 -11.02 -34.44
C ARG A 283 21.92 -12.22 -35.18
N LYS A 284 22.54 -13.18 -34.48
CA LYS A 284 23.14 -14.38 -35.09
C LYS A 284 22.12 -15.15 -35.96
N TYR A 285 20.86 -15.16 -35.56
CA TYR A 285 19.78 -15.79 -36.30
C TYR A 285 18.95 -14.82 -37.15
N ASP A 286 19.28 -13.53 -37.12
CA ASP A 286 18.56 -12.44 -37.76
C ASP A 286 17.04 -12.51 -37.48
N ILE A 287 16.68 -12.60 -36.20
CA ILE A 287 15.30 -12.56 -35.69
C ILE A 287 15.06 -11.30 -34.86
N GLY A 288 13.83 -10.80 -34.77
CA GLY A 288 13.53 -9.63 -33.93
C GLY A 288 13.64 -9.95 -32.42
N LEU A 289 14.23 -9.04 -31.64
CA LEU A 289 14.19 -9.04 -30.17
C LEU A 289 13.58 -7.73 -29.70
N ASN A 290 12.43 -7.82 -29.05
CA ASN A 290 11.66 -6.68 -28.59
C ASN A 290 11.74 -6.52 -27.06
N ILE A 291 12.09 -5.33 -26.59
CA ILE A 291 12.04 -4.95 -25.17
C ILE A 291 10.63 -4.47 -24.84
N ASP A 292 9.93 -5.20 -23.98
CA ASP A 292 8.60 -4.82 -23.49
C ASP A 292 8.67 -3.62 -22.53
N ALA A 293 7.62 -2.79 -22.57
CA ALA A 293 7.46 -1.64 -21.68
C ALA A 293 6.65 -2.04 -20.44
N GLU A 294 7.15 -1.64 -19.27
CA GLU A 294 6.62 -1.99 -17.96
C GLU A 294 6.01 -0.75 -17.27
N GLU A 295 6.24 -0.55 -15.98
CA GLU A 295 5.79 0.62 -15.22
C GLU A 295 6.47 1.92 -15.70
N THR A 296 5.78 3.05 -15.52
CA THR A 296 6.21 4.34 -16.07
C THR A 296 7.55 4.82 -15.50
N GLU A 297 7.86 4.53 -14.25
CA GLU A 297 9.14 4.92 -13.62
C GLU A 297 10.38 4.26 -14.24
N ARG A 298 10.18 3.13 -14.95
CA ARG A 298 11.26 2.35 -15.58
C ARG A 298 11.61 2.87 -16.98
N LEU A 299 10.79 3.75 -17.55
CA LEU A 299 10.94 4.22 -18.93
C LEU A 299 12.28 4.90 -19.21
N ASP A 300 12.76 5.77 -18.33
CA ASP A 300 13.99 6.53 -18.60
C ASP A 300 15.23 5.64 -18.59
N VAL A 301 15.27 4.65 -17.71
CA VAL A 301 16.37 3.67 -17.64
C VAL A 301 16.30 2.68 -18.81
N SER A 302 15.11 2.29 -19.26
CA SER A 302 14.99 1.44 -20.46
C SER A 302 15.43 2.16 -21.74
N LEU A 303 15.23 3.47 -21.84
CA LEU A 303 15.76 4.29 -22.95
C LEU A 303 17.29 4.38 -22.91
N ASP A 304 17.90 4.46 -21.73
CA ASP A 304 19.37 4.41 -21.58
C ASP A 304 19.92 3.05 -22.06
N ILE A 305 19.23 1.95 -21.73
CA ILE A 305 19.57 0.62 -22.25
C ILE A 305 19.41 0.55 -23.77
N LEU A 306 18.31 1.07 -24.33
CA LEU A 306 18.07 1.08 -25.78
C LEU A 306 19.16 1.85 -26.54
N GLU A 307 19.56 3.02 -26.04
CA GLU A 307 20.64 3.81 -26.61
C GLU A 307 21.98 3.06 -26.59
N ALA A 308 22.33 2.47 -25.44
CA ALA A 308 23.54 1.67 -25.30
C ALA A 308 23.54 0.43 -26.21
N LEU A 309 22.38 -0.21 -26.40
CA LEU A 309 22.23 -1.33 -27.35
C LEU A 309 22.50 -0.88 -28.78
N CYS A 310 22.00 0.29 -29.19
CA CYS A 310 22.31 0.84 -30.51
C CYS A 310 23.81 1.20 -30.66
N ALA A 311 24.55 1.42 -29.57
CA ALA A 311 25.99 1.62 -29.63
C ALA A 311 26.80 0.30 -29.53
N THR A 312 26.16 -0.84 -29.33
CA THR A 312 26.85 -2.11 -29.03
C THR A 312 27.60 -2.65 -30.24
N PRO A 313 28.92 -2.91 -30.13
CA PRO A 313 29.71 -3.49 -31.21
C PRO A 313 29.19 -4.85 -31.63
N GLY A 314 29.13 -5.09 -32.94
CA GLY A 314 28.57 -6.32 -33.47
C GLY A 314 27.04 -6.30 -33.56
N LEU A 315 26.38 -5.15 -33.50
CA LEU A 315 24.97 -4.98 -33.89
C LEU A 315 24.81 -4.07 -35.12
N GLU A 316 25.90 -3.73 -35.81
CA GLU A 316 25.87 -2.88 -37.00
C GLU A 316 25.15 -3.59 -38.15
N GLY A 317 24.34 -2.82 -38.89
CA GLY A 317 23.57 -3.30 -40.05
C GLY A 317 22.40 -4.23 -39.72
N TRP A 318 22.17 -4.55 -38.44
CA TRP A 318 21.05 -5.38 -38.02
C TRP A 318 19.89 -4.54 -37.47
N ASN A 319 18.68 -4.79 -38.00
CA ASN A 319 17.48 -4.00 -37.73
C ASN A 319 16.47 -4.72 -36.81
N GLY A 320 16.91 -5.77 -36.10
CA GLY A 320 16.04 -6.58 -35.23
C GLY A 320 15.85 -6.05 -33.81
N ILE A 321 16.39 -4.87 -33.48
CA ILE A 321 16.16 -4.23 -32.18
C ILE A 321 14.73 -3.71 -32.14
N GLY A 322 13.94 -4.22 -31.20
CA GLY A 322 12.56 -3.81 -30.95
C GLY A 322 12.37 -3.13 -29.60
N PHE A 323 11.45 -2.18 -29.54
CA PHE A 323 11.12 -1.45 -28.31
C PHE A 323 9.63 -1.10 -28.25
N VAL A 324 8.99 -1.30 -27.10
CA VAL A 324 7.58 -0.98 -26.87
C VAL A 324 7.42 0.44 -26.35
N VAL A 325 6.41 1.15 -26.85
CA VAL A 325 5.98 2.46 -26.34
C VAL A 325 4.49 2.44 -26.02
N GLN A 326 4.10 3.04 -24.90
CA GLN A 326 2.75 2.94 -24.35
C GLN A 326 1.98 4.26 -24.56
N ALA A 327 0.97 4.25 -25.43
CA ALA A 327 0.16 5.42 -25.78
C ALA A 327 -0.70 5.98 -24.64
N TYR A 328 -0.97 5.20 -23.59
CA TYR A 328 -1.66 5.68 -22.39
C TYR A 328 -0.81 6.65 -21.55
N GLY A 329 0.50 6.72 -21.81
CA GLY A 329 1.45 7.51 -21.07
C GLY A 329 1.63 8.87 -21.74
N LYS A 330 1.62 9.93 -20.95
CA LYS A 330 1.70 11.32 -21.44
C LYS A 330 3.02 11.62 -22.19
N ARG A 331 4.05 10.80 -21.98
CA ARG A 331 5.37 10.89 -22.62
C ARG A 331 5.46 10.26 -24.00
N CYS A 332 4.51 9.42 -24.40
CA CYS A 332 4.58 8.62 -25.63
C CYS A 332 5.00 9.38 -26.91
N PRO A 333 4.42 10.55 -27.26
CA PRO A 333 4.83 11.27 -28.48
C PRO A 333 6.30 11.72 -28.46
N TYR A 334 6.81 12.12 -27.29
CA TYR A 334 8.19 12.59 -27.12
C TYR A 334 9.18 11.43 -27.13
N VAL A 335 8.79 10.28 -26.57
CA VAL A 335 9.57 9.04 -26.65
C VAL A 335 9.74 8.61 -28.11
N LEU A 336 8.68 8.73 -28.91
CA LEU A 336 8.76 8.46 -30.34
C LEU A 336 9.70 9.41 -31.07
N ASP A 337 9.68 10.70 -30.76
CA ASP A 337 10.61 11.67 -31.34
C ASP A 337 12.07 11.30 -31.05
N TYR A 338 12.37 10.89 -29.80
CA TYR A 338 13.68 10.39 -29.42
C TYR A 338 14.07 9.08 -30.13
N ILE A 339 13.17 8.09 -30.22
CA ILE A 339 13.48 6.82 -30.89
C ILE A 339 13.68 7.01 -32.40
N ILE A 340 12.90 7.89 -33.04
CA ILE A 340 13.07 8.24 -34.47
C ILE A 340 14.43 8.92 -34.69
N ASP A 341 14.84 9.82 -33.81
CA ASP A 341 16.18 10.43 -33.85
C ASP A 341 17.29 9.39 -33.63
N LEU A 342 17.14 8.52 -32.62
CA LEU A 342 18.05 7.43 -32.32
C LEU A 342 18.24 6.49 -33.52
N ALA A 343 17.16 6.12 -34.19
CA ALA A 343 17.18 5.32 -35.39
C ALA A 343 17.97 5.99 -36.52
N LYS A 344 17.75 7.28 -36.76
CA LYS A 344 18.47 8.08 -37.77
C LYS A 344 19.96 8.16 -37.47
N ARG A 345 20.34 8.59 -36.26
CA ARG A 345 21.74 8.85 -35.91
C ARG A 345 22.56 7.58 -35.75
N THR A 346 21.92 6.44 -35.45
CA THR A 346 22.61 5.14 -35.36
C THR A 346 22.47 4.29 -36.63
N ASN A 347 21.81 4.82 -37.66
CA ASN A 347 21.51 4.14 -38.92
C ASN A 347 20.91 2.74 -38.72
N ARG A 348 19.90 2.66 -37.85
CA ARG A 348 19.16 1.42 -37.56
C ARG A 348 17.68 1.63 -37.74
N ARG A 349 17.03 0.67 -38.40
CA ARG A 349 15.58 0.66 -38.56
C ARG A 349 14.91 -0.03 -37.38
N ILE A 350 14.79 0.70 -36.27
CA ILE A 350 14.26 0.18 -34.99
C ILE A 350 12.81 -0.30 -35.18
N MET A 351 12.48 -1.47 -34.64
CA MET A 351 11.12 -2.01 -34.62
C MET A 351 10.37 -1.39 -33.43
N VAL A 352 9.35 -0.57 -33.68
CA VAL A 352 8.65 0.14 -32.61
C VAL A 352 7.24 -0.40 -32.45
N ARG A 353 7.00 -1.10 -31.35
CA ARG A 353 5.67 -1.60 -31.00
C ARG A 353 4.90 -0.54 -30.22
N LEU A 354 3.90 0.04 -30.86
CA LEU A 354 2.95 0.93 -30.20
C LEU A 354 1.83 0.11 -29.56
N VAL A 355 1.71 0.20 -28.23
CA VAL A 355 0.62 -0.40 -27.43
C VAL A 355 -0.18 0.71 -26.76
N LYS A 356 -1.32 0.38 -26.15
CA LYS A 356 -1.98 1.32 -25.23
C LYS A 356 -1.23 1.38 -23.89
N GLY A 357 -1.25 0.29 -23.14
CA GLY A 357 -0.59 0.16 -21.83
C GLY A 357 -1.30 -0.89 -20.98
N ALA A 358 -0.58 -1.51 -20.04
CA ALA A 358 -1.07 -2.66 -19.26
C ALA A 358 -1.06 -2.46 -17.73
N TYR A 359 -0.61 -1.31 -17.25
CA TYR A 359 -0.36 -1.04 -15.81
C TYR A 359 -1.24 0.08 -15.25
N TRP A 360 -2.32 0.46 -15.96
CA TRP A 360 -3.03 1.72 -15.74
C TRP A 360 -3.51 1.92 -14.29
N ASP A 361 -4.17 0.93 -13.71
CA ASP A 361 -4.70 1.00 -12.34
C ASP A 361 -3.59 1.15 -11.29
N SER A 362 -2.47 0.45 -11.48
CA SER A 362 -1.30 0.49 -10.62
C SER A 362 -0.62 1.86 -10.69
N GLU A 363 -0.56 2.49 -11.87
CA GLU A 363 -0.05 3.86 -12.05
C GLU A 363 -0.95 4.90 -11.36
N ILE A 364 -2.28 4.73 -11.40
CA ILE A 364 -3.21 5.60 -10.67
C ILE A 364 -3.00 5.45 -9.15
N LYS A 365 -3.00 4.21 -8.64
CA LYS A 365 -2.80 3.93 -7.21
C LYS A 365 -1.47 4.49 -6.72
N LYS A 366 -0.37 4.20 -7.43
CA LYS A 366 0.97 4.64 -7.05
C LYS A 366 1.07 6.16 -6.97
N ALA A 367 0.59 6.87 -8.00
CA ALA A 367 0.61 8.33 -7.99
C ALA A 367 -0.17 8.93 -6.80
N GLN A 368 -1.30 8.34 -6.42
CA GLN A 368 -2.09 8.75 -5.25
C GLN A 368 -1.36 8.46 -3.93
N VAL A 369 -0.83 7.24 -3.76
CA VAL A 369 -0.10 6.83 -2.56
C VAL A 369 1.13 7.72 -2.34
N GLU A 370 1.89 7.99 -3.41
CA GLU A 370 3.12 8.78 -3.34
C GLU A 370 2.88 10.30 -3.34
N GLY A 371 1.62 10.77 -3.46
CA GLY A 371 1.31 12.20 -3.40
C GLY A 371 1.87 13.01 -4.58
N MET A 372 1.90 12.41 -5.77
CA MET A 372 2.48 13.01 -6.97
C MET A 372 1.65 14.18 -7.52
N ALA A 373 2.26 15.08 -8.28
CA ALA A 373 1.55 16.26 -8.82
C ALA A 373 0.39 15.92 -9.78
N ASP A 374 0.56 14.88 -10.59
CA ASP A 374 -0.43 14.36 -11.54
C ASP A 374 -0.08 12.90 -11.87
N PHE A 375 -0.96 12.23 -12.60
CA PHE A 375 -0.75 10.88 -13.13
C PHE A 375 0.23 10.89 -14.31
N PRO A 376 1.05 9.83 -14.46
CA PRO A 376 1.91 9.67 -15.63
C PRO A 376 1.16 9.14 -16.88
N VAL A 377 -0.10 8.77 -16.68
CA VAL A 377 -1.01 8.20 -17.67
C VAL A 377 -2.27 9.05 -17.81
N TYR A 378 -2.99 8.91 -18.92
CA TYR A 378 -4.32 9.48 -19.09
C TYR A 378 -5.34 8.82 -18.16
N THR A 379 -6.31 9.58 -17.67
CA THR A 379 -7.35 9.08 -16.76
C THR A 379 -8.64 8.70 -17.50
N ARG A 380 -8.80 9.09 -18.77
CA ARG A 380 -9.90 8.65 -19.64
C ARG A 380 -9.41 7.75 -20.76
N LYS A 381 -10.19 6.72 -21.11
CA LYS A 381 -9.81 5.81 -22.19
C LYS A 381 -9.77 6.50 -23.56
N CYS A 382 -10.70 7.43 -23.84
CA CYS A 382 -10.70 8.17 -25.12
C CYS A 382 -9.44 9.02 -25.32
N HIS A 383 -8.82 9.53 -24.26
CA HIS A 383 -7.58 10.29 -24.35
C HIS A 383 -6.39 9.39 -24.73
N THR A 384 -6.36 8.16 -24.20
CA THR A 384 -5.40 7.13 -24.65
C THR A 384 -5.60 6.79 -26.13
N ASP A 385 -6.85 6.71 -26.61
CA ASP A 385 -7.11 6.46 -28.03
C ASP A 385 -6.64 7.61 -28.93
N ILE A 386 -6.86 8.86 -28.53
CA ILE A 386 -6.35 10.06 -29.23
C ILE A 386 -4.83 10.01 -29.31
N SER A 387 -4.17 9.77 -28.18
CA SER A 387 -2.71 9.61 -28.11
C SER A 387 -2.20 8.51 -29.02
N TYR A 388 -2.87 7.36 -29.04
CA TYR A 388 -2.50 6.24 -29.90
C TYR A 388 -2.58 6.61 -31.38
N ILE A 389 -3.63 7.30 -31.82
CA ILE A 389 -3.78 7.70 -33.23
C ILE A 389 -2.72 8.72 -33.63
N ALA A 390 -2.48 9.75 -32.81
CA ALA A 390 -1.43 10.75 -33.05
C ALA A 390 -0.04 10.10 -33.15
N CYS A 391 0.28 9.22 -32.20
CA CYS A 391 1.54 8.46 -32.19
C CYS A 391 1.66 7.52 -33.40
N ALA A 392 0.55 6.90 -33.83
CA ALA A 392 0.55 6.05 -35.01
C ALA A 392 0.81 6.84 -36.31
N ARG A 393 0.22 8.03 -36.46
CA ARG A 393 0.52 8.92 -37.59
C ARG A 393 2.00 9.32 -37.61
N LYS A 394 2.57 9.68 -36.46
CA LYS A 394 4.00 10.00 -36.31
C LYS A 394 4.89 8.84 -36.77
N LEU A 395 4.59 7.61 -36.35
CA LEU A 395 5.31 6.40 -36.78
C LEU A 395 5.16 6.11 -38.28
N LEU A 396 3.95 6.25 -38.84
CA LEU A 396 3.69 6.05 -40.27
C LEU A 396 4.47 7.04 -41.15
N ASN A 397 4.73 8.25 -40.65
CA ASN A 397 5.52 9.26 -41.33
C ASN A 397 7.04 9.03 -41.23
N ALA A 398 7.49 8.11 -40.36
CA ALA A 398 8.91 7.77 -40.14
C ALA A 398 9.27 6.36 -40.62
N ARG A 399 8.50 5.79 -41.55
CA ARG A 399 8.67 4.39 -42.04
C ARG A 399 10.01 4.12 -42.73
N ASP A 400 10.71 5.16 -43.18
CA ASP A 400 12.04 5.10 -43.75
C ASP A 400 13.10 4.65 -42.72
N VAL A 401 12.93 5.05 -41.46
CA VAL A 401 13.88 4.78 -40.37
C VAL A 401 13.31 3.99 -39.21
N ILE A 402 12.00 3.79 -39.16
CA ILE A 402 11.33 2.95 -38.16
C ILE A 402 10.54 1.87 -38.87
N PHE A 403 10.44 0.70 -38.23
CA PHE A 403 9.45 -0.31 -38.56
C PHE A 403 8.31 -0.26 -37.55
N PRO A 404 7.16 0.38 -37.87
CA PRO A 404 6.04 0.49 -36.94
C PRO A 404 5.31 -0.85 -36.77
N GLN A 405 4.99 -1.19 -35.53
CA GLN A 405 4.22 -2.37 -35.17
C GLN A 405 3.03 -1.95 -34.31
N PHE A 406 1.82 -1.99 -34.86
CA PHE A 406 0.62 -1.46 -34.20
C PHE A 406 -0.14 -2.58 -33.45
N ALA A 407 0.04 -2.65 -32.14
CA ALA A 407 -0.58 -3.67 -31.29
C ALA A 407 -1.93 -3.19 -30.75
N THR A 408 -3.03 -3.73 -31.30
CA THR A 408 -4.39 -3.36 -30.87
C THR A 408 -5.42 -4.42 -31.24
N HIS A 409 -6.43 -4.60 -30.38
CA HIS A 409 -7.62 -5.40 -30.66
C HIS A 409 -8.85 -4.55 -31.03
N ASN A 410 -8.69 -3.23 -31.08
CA ASN A 410 -9.80 -2.31 -31.35
C ASN A 410 -9.96 -2.11 -32.87
N ALA A 411 -11.10 -2.52 -33.42
CA ALA A 411 -11.38 -2.45 -34.85
C ALA A 411 -11.36 -1.02 -35.40
N ARG A 412 -11.81 -0.03 -34.62
CA ARG A 412 -11.77 1.38 -35.00
C ARG A 412 -10.34 1.89 -35.09
N THR A 413 -9.51 1.62 -34.08
CA THR A 413 -8.08 1.97 -34.09
C THR A 413 -7.36 1.34 -35.28
N LEU A 414 -7.62 0.06 -35.57
CA LEU A 414 -7.06 -0.65 -36.73
C LEU A 414 -7.46 0.04 -38.04
N SER A 415 -8.75 0.28 -38.24
CA SER A 415 -9.28 0.95 -39.44
C SER A 415 -8.68 2.35 -39.61
N THR A 416 -8.50 3.10 -38.52
CA THR A 416 -7.82 4.40 -38.55
C THR A 416 -6.41 4.27 -39.10
N ILE A 417 -5.59 3.39 -38.53
CA ILE A 417 -4.19 3.20 -38.97
C ILE A 417 -4.13 2.73 -40.43
N TYR A 418 -5.00 1.79 -40.82
CA TYR A 418 -5.07 1.30 -42.19
C TYR A 418 -5.31 2.44 -43.18
N THR A 419 -6.29 3.31 -42.88
CA THR A 419 -6.60 4.48 -43.71
C THR A 419 -5.43 5.48 -43.74
N LEU A 420 -4.82 5.76 -42.59
CA LEU A 420 -3.68 6.68 -42.47
C LEU A 420 -2.43 6.20 -43.21
N ALA A 421 -2.22 4.88 -43.30
CA ALA A 421 -1.06 4.30 -43.97
C ALA A 421 -1.13 4.43 -45.51
N GLY A 422 -2.34 4.63 -46.04
CA GLY A 422 -2.63 4.72 -47.47
C GLY A 422 -2.66 3.37 -48.20
N GLU A 423 -2.95 3.40 -49.50
CA GLU A 423 -3.13 2.21 -50.33
C GLU A 423 -1.79 1.50 -50.64
N LYS A 424 -0.70 2.26 -50.75
CA LYS A 424 0.64 1.72 -51.05
C LYS A 424 1.19 0.96 -49.85
N PHE A 425 1.43 -0.34 -50.03
CA PHE A 425 1.98 -1.20 -48.99
C PHE A 425 2.96 -2.21 -49.58
N GLU A 426 4.07 -2.37 -48.87
CA GLU A 426 5.06 -3.42 -49.11
C GLU A 426 5.37 -4.11 -47.78
N LEU A 427 5.67 -5.41 -47.83
CA LEU A 427 6.05 -6.16 -46.63
C LEU A 427 7.31 -5.55 -46.02
N GLY A 428 7.31 -5.38 -44.69
CA GLY A 428 8.37 -4.64 -43.99
C GLY A 428 8.13 -3.13 -43.91
N SER A 429 7.07 -2.58 -44.51
CA SER A 429 6.70 -1.15 -44.33
C SER A 429 6.21 -0.87 -42.90
N TYR A 430 5.22 -1.64 -42.45
CA TYR A 430 4.70 -1.69 -41.07
C TYR A 430 3.95 -3.02 -40.86
N GLU A 431 3.61 -3.35 -39.63
CA GLU A 431 2.72 -4.48 -39.32
C GLU A 431 1.70 -4.12 -38.25
N PHE A 432 0.63 -4.92 -38.17
CA PHE A 432 -0.20 -4.96 -36.98
C PHE A 432 0.30 -6.04 -36.02
N GLN A 433 -0.11 -5.98 -34.77
CA GLN A 433 0.10 -7.04 -33.81
C GLN A 433 -1.16 -7.32 -32.99
N CYS A 434 -1.26 -8.56 -32.54
CA CYS A 434 -2.33 -8.98 -31.66
C CYS A 434 -1.85 -10.05 -30.68
N LEU A 435 -2.65 -10.30 -29.67
CA LEU A 435 -2.39 -11.34 -28.69
C LEU A 435 -2.97 -12.68 -29.13
N HIS A 436 -2.23 -13.76 -28.85
CA HIS A 436 -2.71 -15.12 -29.01
C HIS A 436 -3.96 -15.42 -28.15
N GLY A 437 -4.91 -16.15 -28.72
CA GLY A 437 -6.15 -16.56 -28.07
C GLY A 437 -7.20 -15.45 -27.98
N MET A 438 -6.93 -14.26 -28.55
CA MET A 438 -7.78 -13.08 -28.40
C MET A 438 -7.95 -12.30 -29.70
N GLY A 439 -6.86 -11.92 -30.37
CA GLY A 439 -6.91 -11.00 -31.50
C GLY A 439 -7.07 -11.68 -32.86
N GLU A 440 -6.86 -12.99 -32.96
CA GLU A 440 -6.91 -13.73 -34.22
C GLU A 440 -8.25 -13.60 -34.96
N PRO A 441 -9.44 -13.61 -34.30
CA PRO A 441 -10.71 -13.40 -35.00
C PRO A 441 -10.77 -12.10 -35.80
N LEU A 442 -10.19 -11.01 -35.29
CA LEU A 442 -10.12 -9.72 -35.97
C LEU A 442 -9.13 -9.80 -37.14
N TYR A 443 -7.90 -10.24 -36.87
CA TYR A 443 -6.83 -10.18 -37.86
C TYR A 443 -6.91 -11.25 -38.95
N LYS A 444 -7.65 -12.33 -38.74
CA LYS A 444 -8.04 -13.25 -39.82
C LYS A 444 -8.88 -12.55 -40.90
N GLN A 445 -9.43 -11.37 -40.64
CA GLN A 445 -10.13 -10.57 -41.65
C GLN A 445 -9.20 -9.56 -42.34
N VAL A 446 -7.94 -9.46 -41.90
CA VAL A 446 -6.97 -8.44 -42.31
C VAL A 446 -5.82 -9.06 -43.09
N VAL A 447 -5.28 -10.18 -42.60
CA VAL A 447 -4.16 -10.92 -43.19
C VAL A 447 -4.63 -11.70 -44.42
N GLY A 448 -3.90 -11.57 -45.53
CA GLY A 448 -4.16 -12.28 -46.80
C GLY A 448 -4.44 -11.32 -47.97
N ALA A 449 -4.03 -11.73 -49.18
CA ALA A 449 -4.16 -10.94 -50.40
C ALA A 449 -5.64 -10.75 -50.84
N ASP A 450 -6.52 -11.67 -50.44
CA ASP A 450 -7.97 -11.63 -50.64
C ASP A 450 -8.70 -10.73 -49.63
N LYS A 451 -7.98 -10.12 -48.68
CA LYS A 451 -8.52 -9.31 -47.58
C LYS A 451 -7.97 -7.88 -47.63
N PHE A 452 -7.47 -7.35 -46.50
CA PHE A 452 -6.82 -6.04 -46.45
C PHE A 452 -5.31 -6.10 -46.74
N ASN A 453 -4.76 -7.30 -46.94
CA ASN A 453 -3.36 -7.54 -47.27
C ASN A 453 -2.38 -6.77 -46.38
N ARG A 454 -2.56 -6.88 -45.06
CA ARG A 454 -1.62 -6.36 -44.05
C ARG A 454 -1.18 -7.48 -43.11
N PRO A 455 0.11 -7.59 -42.77
CA PRO A 455 0.62 -8.62 -41.89
C PRO A 455 0.20 -8.37 -40.45
N CYS A 456 0.07 -9.46 -39.68
CA CYS A 456 -0.14 -9.39 -38.25
C CYS A 456 0.81 -10.34 -37.53
N ARG A 457 1.56 -9.79 -36.56
CA ARG A 457 2.39 -10.59 -35.65
C ARG A 457 1.61 -10.94 -34.39
N ILE A 458 1.53 -12.22 -34.08
CA ILE A 458 0.90 -12.73 -32.87
C ILE A 458 1.92 -12.73 -31.74
N TYR A 459 1.65 -11.93 -30.72
CA TYR A 459 2.34 -11.99 -29.44
C TYR A 459 1.86 -13.23 -28.69
N ALA A 460 2.75 -14.21 -28.48
CA ALA A 460 2.39 -15.56 -28.06
C ALA A 460 3.03 -15.93 -26.71
N PRO A 461 2.24 -16.01 -25.64
CA PRO A 461 2.70 -16.50 -24.35
C PRO A 461 3.18 -17.95 -24.41
N VAL A 462 4.31 -18.23 -23.76
CA VAL A 462 4.96 -19.53 -23.66
C VAL A 462 5.43 -19.74 -22.22
N GLY A 463 4.94 -20.79 -21.57
CA GLY A 463 5.33 -21.09 -20.20
C GLY A 463 4.42 -22.12 -19.54
N THR A 464 4.82 -22.60 -18.37
CA THR A 464 4.01 -23.56 -17.61
C THR A 464 2.73 -22.91 -17.10
N HIS A 465 1.77 -23.72 -16.66
CA HIS A 465 0.56 -23.19 -16.03
C HIS A 465 0.89 -22.33 -14.79
N GLU A 466 1.90 -22.68 -14.01
CA GLU A 466 2.32 -21.92 -12.82
C GLU A 466 2.77 -20.50 -13.17
N THR A 467 3.59 -20.35 -14.22
CA THR A 467 4.08 -19.07 -14.74
C THR A 467 2.96 -18.25 -15.41
N LEU A 468 2.05 -18.91 -16.13
CA LEU A 468 0.90 -18.25 -16.76
C LEU A 468 -0.01 -17.57 -15.74
N LEU A 469 -0.23 -18.19 -14.58
CA LEU A 469 -1.25 -17.73 -13.63
C LEU A 469 -0.94 -16.38 -12.98
N ALA A 470 0.33 -16.05 -12.72
CA ALA A 470 0.74 -14.74 -12.17
C ALA A 470 0.37 -13.62 -13.14
N TYR A 471 0.43 -13.96 -14.43
CA TYR A 471 0.22 -13.08 -15.54
C TYR A 471 -1.26 -13.02 -15.99
N LEU A 472 -2.02 -14.10 -15.75
CA LEU A 472 -3.35 -14.32 -16.32
C LEU A 472 -4.38 -13.29 -15.83
N VAL A 473 -4.35 -12.90 -14.55
CA VAL A 473 -5.32 -11.92 -14.03
C VAL A 473 -5.15 -10.59 -14.76
N ARG A 474 -3.94 -10.02 -14.79
CA ARG A 474 -3.66 -8.77 -15.53
C ARG A 474 -4.04 -8.88 -17.00
N ARG A 475 -3.82 -10.05 -17.62
CA ARG A 475 -4.20 -10.30 -19.02
C ARG A 475 -5.71 -10.30 -19.24
N LEU A 476 -6.46 -10.87 -18.32
CA LEU A 476 -7.92 -10.84 -18.34
C LEU A 476 -8.45 -9.44 -18.06
N LEU A 477 -7.81 -8.66 -17.19
CA LEU A 477 -8.16 -7.27 -16.94
C LEU A 477 -8.00 -6.41 -18.21
N GLU A 478 -6.89 -6.56 -18.94
CA GLU A 478 -6.58 -5.83 -20.17
C GLU A 478 -7.73 -5.88 -21.20
N ASN A 479 -8.40 -7.03 -21.29
CA ASN A 479 -9.41 -7.26 -22.32
C ASN A 479 -10.83 -7.50 -21.77
N GLY A 480 -10.99 -7.69 -20.46
CA GLY A 480 -12.24 -7.95 -19.75
C GLY A 480 -12.81 -6.74 -18.99
N ALA A 481 -12.10 -5.61 -18.92
CA ALA A 481 -12.65 -4.36 -18.39
C ALA A 481 -13.90 -3.90 -19.16
N ASN A 482 -14.80 -3.14 -18.51
CA ASN A 482 -16.03 -2.66 -19.14
C ASN A 482 -15.76 -1.73 -20.33
N SER A 483 -14.62 -1.04 -20.32
CA SER A 483 -14.14 -0.16 -21.39
C SER A 483 -13.44 -0.89 -22.56
N SER A 484 -13.18 -2.20 -22.42
CA SER A 484 -12.47 -3.00 -23.43
C SER A 484 -13.35 -3.29 -24.64
N PHE A 485 -12.81 -3.05 -25.84
CA PHE A 485 -13.49 -3.39 -27.10
C PHE A 485 -13.79 -4.89 -27.20
N VAL A 486 -12.89 -5.77 -26.75
CA VAL A 486 -13.06 -7.24 -26.82
C VAL A 486 -14.21 -7.70 -25.93
N ASN A 487 -14.37 -7.08 -24.76
CA ASN A 487 -15.50 -7.36 -23.87
C ASN A 487 -16.81 -6.83 -24.49
N GLN A 488 -16.82 -5.56 -24.90
CA GLN A 488 -18.02 -4.89 -25.39
C GLN A 488 -18.54 -5.41 -26.74
N ILE A 489 -17.67 -5.83 -27.67
CA ILE A 489 -18.10 -6.40 -28.96
C ILE A 489 -18.95 -7.65 -28.78
N GLY A 490 -18.68 -8.37 -27.70
CA GLY A 490 -19.35 -9.60 -27.35
C GLY A 490 -20.75 -9.42 -26.75
N ASP A 491 -21.06 -8.23 -26.25
CA ASP A 491 -22.37 -7.90 -25.72
C ASP A 491 -23.30 -7.42 -26.86
N SER A 492 -24.33 -8.21 -27.15
CA SER A 492 -25.33 -7.85 -28.17
C SER A 492 -26.20 -6.66 -27.79
N ALA A 493 -26.26 -6.29 -26.49
CA ALA A 493 -26.99 -5.11 -26.02
C ALA A 493 -26.28 -3.80 -26.39
N ILE A 494 -24.96 -3.83 -26.64
CA ILE A 494 -24.18 -2.65 -27.00
C ILE A 494 -24.26 -2.42 -28.53
N PRO A 495 -24.75 -1.26 -29.00
CA PRO A 495 -24.80 -0.94 -30.42
C PRO A 495 -23.40 -0.87 -31.03
N LEU A 496 -23.18 -1.48 -32.19
CA LEU A 496 -21.87 -1.44 -32.88
C LEU A 496 -21.38 -0.01 -33.11
N SER A 497 -22.29 0.93 -33.41
CA SER A 497 -21.99 2.34 -33.61
C SER A 497 -21.29 2.99 -32.41
N SER A 498 -21.60 2.56 -31.18
CA SER A 498 -20.94 3.07 -29.97
C SER A 498 -19.51 2.52 -29.78
N LEU A 499 -19.21 1.33 -30.32
CA LEU A 499 -17.89 0.68 -30.20
C LEU A 499 -16.85 1.24 -31.16
N ILE A 500 -17.31 1.85 -32.26
CA ILE A 500 -16.48 2.36 -33.34
C ILE A 500 -16.51 3.89 -33.43
N GLU A 501 -16.94 4.55 -32.36
CA GLU A 501 -17.03 5.99 -32.29
C GLU A 501 -15.65 6.65 -32.40
N ASN A 502 -15.63 7.86 -32.96
CA ASN A 502 -14.42 8.67 -33.03
C ASN A 502 -14.05 9.18 -31.63
N PRO A 503 -12.84 8.87 -31.12
CA PRO A 503 -12.46 9.24 -29.76
C PRO A 503 -12.37 10.76 -29.54
N ILE A 504 -12.13 11.56 -30.59
CA ILE A 504 -12.17 13.03 -30.50
C ILE A 504 -13.59 13.52 -30.20
N ASP A 505 -14.60 12.96 -30.86
CA ASP A 505 -16.01 13.29 -30.63
C ASP A 505 -16.44 12.90 -29.21
N VAL A 506 -15.94 11.76 -28.70
CA VAL A 506 -16.14 11.37 -27.30
C VAL A 506 -15.49 12.38 -26.35
N ALA A 507 -14.26 12.81 -26.61
CA ALA A 507 -13.55 13.77 -25.76
C ALA A 507 -14.25 15.15 -25.73
N HIS A 508 -14.90 15.59 -26.82
CA HIS A 508 -15.68 16.83 -26.85
C HIS A 508 -16.93 16.83 -25.97
N ARG A 509 -17.37 15.67 -25.48
CA ARG A 509 -18.51 15.58 -24.53
C ARG A 509 -18.15 16.05 -23.13
N TYR A 510 -16.86 16.13 -22.81
CA TYR A 510 -16.38 16.55 -21.51
C TYR A 510 -15.88 18.00 -21.59
N ALA A 511 -16.31 18.82 -20.63
CA ALA A 511 -15.95 20.23 -20.53
C ALA A 511 -15.13 20.48 -19.25
N PRO A 512 -13.95 21.14 -19.34
CA PRO A 512 -13.26 21.54 -20.57
C PRO A 512 -12.78 20.32 -21.40
N TYR A 513 -12.49 20.54 -22.68
CA TYR A 513 -11.93 19.50 -23.55
C TYR A 513 -10.63 18.95 -22.95
N GLY A 514 -10.49 17.61 -22.94
CA GLY A 514 -9.33 16.96 -22.33
C GLY A 514 -9.36 16.91 -20.79
N ALA A 515 -10.47 17.26 -20.14
CA ALA A 515 -10.59 17.17 -18.68
C ALA A 515 -10.37 15.75 -18.15
N PRO A 516 -9.67 15.58 -17.01
CA PRO A 516 -9.47 14.26 -16.39
C PRO A 516 -10.80 13.59 -15.98
N HIS A 517 -10.74 12.31 -15.64
CA HIS A 517 -11.90 11.54 -15.19
C HIS A 517 -12.37 12.01 -13.81
N THR A 518 -13.67 12.30 -13.65
CA THR A 518 -14.22 12.93 -12.44
C THR A 518 -14.19 12.03 -11.20
N GLU A 519 -14.32 10.71 -11.39
CA GLU A 519 -14.22 9.71 -10.31
C GLU A 519 -12.77 9.39 -9.90
N ILE A 520 -11.77 9.89 -10.63
CA ILE A 520 -10.35 9.66 -10.32
C ILE A 520 -9.80 10.95 -9.75
N ARG A 521 -9.74 11.01 -8.42
CA ARG A 521 -9.21 12.18 -7.71
C ARG A 521 -7.71 12.32 -7.95
N ASN A 522 -7.28 13.53 -8.29
CA ASN A 522 -5.86 13.87 -8.34
C ASN A 522 -5.23 13.59 -6.95
N PRO A 523 -3.96 13.14 -6.87
CA PRO A 523 -3.31 12.85 -5.59
C PRO A 523 -3.39 13.98 -4.56
N ARG A 524 -3.29 15.26 -4.98
CA ARG A 524 -3.41 16.43 -4.09
C ARG A 524 -4.81 16.61 -3.51
N ASP A 525 -5.83 16.18 -4.24
CA ASP A 525 -7.25 16.36 -3.92
C ASP A 525 -7.89 15.12 -3.29
N LEU A 526 -7.07 14.11 -2.93
CA LEU A 526 -7.55 12.81 -2.46
C LEU A 526 -8.57 12.94 -1.31
N PHE A 527 -8.34 13.86 -0.39
CA PHE A 527 -9.16 14.12 0.80
C PHE A 527 -10.07 15.35 0.69
N ALA A 528 -10.23 15.94 -0.50
CA ALA A 528 -11.09 17.10 -0.68
C ALA A 528 -12.58 16.76 -0.37
N PRO A 529 -13.39 17.70 0.17
CA PRO A 529 -13.03 19.05 0.56
C PRO A 529 -12.46 19.16 1.99
N GLU A 530 -12.23 18.06 2.71
CA GLU A 530 -11.78 18.09 4.10
C GLU A 530 -10.40 18.73 4.24
N ARG A 531 -9.44 18.30 3.42
CA ARG A 531 -8.06 18.81 3.41
C ARG A 531 -7.36 18.52 2.09
N ILE A 532 -6.26 19.24 1.86
CA ILE A 532 -5.30 18.96 0.80
C ILE A 532 -4.34 17.85 1.27
N ASN A 533 -3.98 16.94 0.37
CA ASN A 533 -2.99 15.89 0.63
C ASN A 533 -1.55 16.44 0.56
N SER A 534 -0.65 15.88 1.37
CA SER A 534 0.79 16.16 1.30
C SER A 534 1.39 15.80 -0.06
N ALA A 535 2.33 16.62 -0.57
CA ALA A 535 3.10 16.27 -1.77
C ALA A 535 4.25 15.32 -1.48
N GLY A 536 4.47 14.36 -2.38
CA GLY A 536 5.72 13.63 -2.46
C GLY A 536 6.74 14.25 -3.42
N VAL A 537 7.83 13.51 -3.58
CA VAL A 537 8.94 13.82 -4.48
C VAL A 537 9.11 12.61 -5.41
N ASP A 538 9.10 12.85 -6.72
CA ASP A 538 9.27 11.78 -7.71
C ASP A 538 10.74 11.39 -7.84
N LEU A 539 11.16 10.39 -7.07
CA LEU A 539 12.55 9.90 -7.05
C LEU A 539 12.91 9.05 -8.29
N ALA A 540 12.01 8.92 -9.27
CA ALA A 540 12.30 8.34 -10.57
C ALA A 540 12.50 9.40 -11.67
N ASP A 541 12.17 10.66 -11.41
CA ASP A 541 12.26 11.76 -12.38
C ASP A 541 13.64 12.47 -12.27
N ASP A 542 14.45 12.40 -13.32
CA ASP A 542 15.79 13.00 -13.35
C ASP A 542 15.77 14.53 -13.16
N LYS A 543 14.71 15.24 -13.58
CA LYS A 543 14.57 16.69 -13.36
C LYS A 543 14.35 16.97 -11.89
N VAL A 544 13.50 16.19 -11.23
CA VAL A 544 13.25 16.28 -9.79
C VAL A 544 14.52 15.91 -9.02
N LEU A 545 15.20 14.82 -9.37
CA LEU A 545 16.45 14.41 -8.74
C LEU A 545 17.56 15.45 -8.90
N SER A 546 17.66 16.10 -10.06
CA SER A 546 18.65 17.15 -10.30
C SER A 546 18.36 18.41 -9.48
N ALA A 547 17.09 18.82 -9.39
CA ALA A 547 16.67 19.92 -8.52
C ALA A 547 16.93 19.59 -7.05
N LEU A 548 16.58 18.37 -6.61
CA LEU A 548 16.81 17.89 -5.25
C LEU A 548 18.30 17.83 -4.90
N ALA A 549 19.15 17.40 -5.85
CA ALA A 549 20.60 17.39 -5.66
C ALA A 549 21.17 18.79 -5.38
N ILE A 550 20.65 19.80 -6.07
CA ILE A 550 21.00 21.21 -5.85
C ILE A 550 20.46 21.66 -4.50
N GLY A 551 19.17 21.41 -4.20
CA GLY A 551 18.54 21.78 -2.94
C GLY A 551 19.25 21.20 -1.71
N ILE A 552 19.55 19.89 -1.71
CA ILE A 552 20.29 19.22 -0.62
C ILE A 552 21.72 19.79 -0.48
N LYS A 553 22.35 20.18 -1.59
CA LYS A 553 23.69 20.78 -1.55
C LYS A 553 23.66 22.21 -0.99
N ASP A 554 22.62 22.97 -1.33
CA ASP A 554 22.43 24.35 -0.89
C ASP A 554 21.87 24.42 0.55
N ALA A 555 21.32 23.31 1.06
CA ALA A 555 20.87 23.18 2.43
C ALA A 555 21.98 23.51 3.44
N PRO A 556 21.63 24.03 4.64
CA PRO A 556 22.61 24.33 5.67
C PRO A 556 23.52 23.12 6.00
N GLN A 557 24.82 23.34 5.93
CA GLN A 557 25.81 22.28 6.16
C GLN A 557 26.00 21.98 7.65
N THR A 558 25.73 22.96 8.51
CA THR A 558 25.81 22.84 9.96
C THR A 558 24.55 23.41 10.62
N TRP A 559 24.00 22.66 11.57
CA TRP A 559 22.78 23.03 12.28
C TRP A 559 23.05 23.29 13.77
N GLU A 560 22.16 24.01 14.43
CA GLU A 560 22.24 24.29 15.87
C GLU A 560 20.89 24.08 16.54
N ALA A 561 20.89 23.31 17.62
CA ALA A 561 19.75 23.18 18.53
C ALA A 561 20.10 23.73 19.92
N SER A 562 19.17 24.45 20.51
CA SER A 562 19.27 24.97 21.87
C SER A 562 17.87 25.11 22.44
N PRO A 563 17.70 25.16 23.78
CA PRO A 563 16.38 25.41 24.35
C PRO A 563 15.78 26.71 23.79
N MET A 564 14.57 26.63 23.23
CA MET A 564 13.84 27.76 22.66
C MET A 564 12.80 28.22 23.66
N VAL A 565 13.27 28.89 24.72
CA VAL A 565 12.48 29.28 25.89
C VAL A 565 12.47 30.81 26.03
N VAL A 566 11.31 31.38 26.32
CA VAL A 566 11.14 32.84 26.41
C VAL A 566 12.03 33.43 27.50
N GLY A 567 12.82 34.46 27.14
CA GLY A 567 13.74 35.12 28.07
C GLY A 567 15.03 34.34 28.39
N VAL A 568 15.23 33.15 27.81
CA VAL A 568 16.46 32.38 27.93
C VAL A 568 17.37 32.68 26.75
N LYS A 569 18.59 33.18 27.04
CA LYS A 569 19.62 33.35 26.01
C LYS A 569 20.28 32.01 25.73
N LYS A 570 20.67 31.77 24.48
CA LYS A 570 21.52 30.64 24.07
C LYS A 570 22.83 30.64 24.89
N LYS A 571 22.88 29.84 25.94
CA LYS A 571 24.03 29.66 26.84
C LYS A 571 24.10 28.19 27.24
N GLY A 572 25.30 27.63 27.27
CA GLY A 572 25.55 26.24 27.63
C GLY A 572 26.76 25.68 26.89
N ALA A 573 27.26 24.53 27.33
CA ALA A 573 28.25 23.78 26.59
C ALA A 573 27.56 23.07 25.41
N PHE A 574 28.00 23.38 24.19
CA PHE A 574 27.53 22.70 22.99
C PHE A 574 28.18 21.32 22.87
N ARG A 575 27.38 20.33 22.50
CA ARG A 575 27.79 18.96 22.17
C ARG A 575 27.61 18.74 20.67
N PRO A 576 28.51 18.01 19.99
CA PRO A 576 28.33 17.68 18.58
C PRO A 576 27.16 16.70 18.39
N VAL A 577 26.41 16.89 17.31
CA VAL A 577 25.47 15.89 16.77
C VAL A 577 26.10 15.32 15.51
N THR A 578 26.28 14.00 15.48
CA THR A 578 27.04 13.31 14.42
C THR A 578 26.14 12.39 13.61
N ASN A 579 26.46 12.25 12.34
CA ASN A 579 25.70 11.41 11.42
C ASN A 579 25.85 9.92 11.79
N PRO A 580 24.76 9.17 11.97
CA PRO A 580 24.85 7.75 12.33
C PRO A 580 25.48 6.88 11.22
N ALA A 581 25.45 7.33 9.96
CA ALA A 581 26.04 6.63 8.83
C ALA A 581 27.56 6.83 8.73
N ASP A 582 28.07 7.94 9.27
CA ASP A 582 29.49 8.26 9.32
C ASP A 582 29.75 9.26 10.45
N ARG A 583 30.26 8.79 11.59
CA ARG A 583 30.47 9.60 12.80
C ARG A 583 31.48 10.74 12.62
N ARG A 584 32.23 10.75 11.50
CA ARG A 584 33.13 11.85 11.13
C ARG A 584 32.38 13.06 10.59
N ASP A 585 31.16 12.86 10.07
CA ASP A 585 30.26 13.93 9.62
C ASP A 585 29.53 14.54 10.84
N VAL A 586 29.96 15.75 11.22
CA VAL A 586 29.29 16.54 12.26
C VAL A 586 28.15 17.33 11.62
N VAL A 587 26.92 16.90 11.87
CA VAL A 587 25.70 17.52 11.32
C VAL A 587 25.45 18.89 11.94
N GLY A 588 25.77 19.02 13.22
CA GLY A 588 25.52 20.25 13.96
C GLY A 588 25.94 20.12 15.41
N LYS A 589 25.34 20.98 16.25
CA LYS A 589 25.60 21.00 17.68
C LYS A 589 24.34 21.29 18.48
N VAL A 590 24.28 20.75 19.69
CA VAL A 590 23.16 20.92 20.62
C VAL A 590 23.64 21.41 21.99
N SER A 591 22.90 22.34 22.61
CA SER A 591 23.02 22.63 24.05
C SER A 591 21.79 22.11 24.77
N TYR A 592 21.92 21.60 25.99
CA TYR A 592 20.79 21.06 26.76
C TYR A 592 20.19 22.09 27.72
N ALA A 593 18.90 21.92 28.01
CA ALA A 593 18.18 22.66 29.03
C ALA A 593 18.69 22.25 30.41
N THR A 594 18.87 23.24 31.28
CA THR A 594 19.12 23.02 32.70
C THR A 594 17.79 23.00 33.47
N PRO A 595 17.74 22.51 34.72
CA PRO A 595 16.53 22.58 35.54
C PRO A 595 15.93 24.00 35.64
N ASP A 596 16.76 25.03 35.76
CA ASP A 596 16.32 26.44 35.75
C ASP A 596 15.66 26.85 34.42
N VAL A 597 16.15 26.34 33.29
CA VAL A 597 15.53 26.57 31.98
C VAL A 597 14.17 25.87 31.88
N VAL A 598 14.04 24.66 32.42
CA VAL A 598 12.75 23.95 32.48
C VAL A 598 11.74 24.76 33.30
N THR A 599 12.11 25.23 34.50
CA THR A 599 11.23 26.08 35.32
C THR A 599 10.80 27.34 34.58
N LYS A 600 11.73 28.03 33.90
CA LYS A 600 11.40 29.22 33.09
C LYS A 600 10.47 28.91 31.92
N ALA A 601 10.61 27.74 31.31
CA ALA A 601 9.72 27.31 30.24
C ALA A 601 8.30 27.10 30.76
N VAL A 602 8.13 26.44 31.91
CA VAL A 602 6.81 26.28 32.54
C VAL A 602 6.23 27.65 32.92
N ASP A 603 7.04 28.56 33.49
CA ASP A 603 6.60 29.93 33.82
C ASP A 603 6.10 30.71 32.59
N ALA A 604 6.81 30.58 31.46
CA ALA A 604 6.44 31.22 30.20
C ALA A 604 5.18 30.59 29.58
N ALA A 605 5.06 29.26 29.65
CA ALA A 605 3.88 28.53 29.18
C ALA A 605 2.64 28.93 29.98
N GLN A 606 2.75 29.00 31.31
CA GLN A 606 1.68 29.44 32.18
C GLN A 606 1.17 30.84 31.83
N LYS A 607 2.07 31.76 31.47
CA LYS A 607 1.72 33.12 31.05
C LYS A 607 1.03 33.16 29.68
N GLY A 608 1.43 32.29 28.75
CA GLY A 608 0.85 32.22 27.40
C GLY A 608 -0.41 31.37 27.27
N GLN A 609 -0.74 30.56 28.28
CA GLN A 609 -1.82 29.58 28.23
C GLN A 609 -3.17 30.21 27.86
N GLN A 610 -3.55 31.30 28.52
CA GLN A 610 -4.85 31.94 28.28
C GLN A 610 -4.91 32.59 26.90
N ASP A 611 -3.83 33.24 26.47
CA ASP A 611 -3.76 33.92 25.17
C ASP A 611 -3.91 32.93 24.01
N TRP A 612 -3.26 31.75 24.11
CA TRP A 612 -3.39 30.70 23.10
C TRP A 612 -4.78 30.05 23.11
N ALA A 613 -5.30 29.72 24.30
CA ALA A 613 -6.64 29.15 24.46
C ALA A 613 -7.75 30.07 23.93
N ASN A 614 -7.57 31.39 24.03
CA ASN A 614 -8.52 32.40 23.56
C ASN A 614 -8.56 32.54 22.03
N ARG A 615 -7.49 32.18 21.30
CA ARG A 615 -7.52 32.17 19.83
C ARG A 615 -8.58 31.21 19.35
N SER A 616 -9.37 31.60 18.36
CA SER A 616 -10.43 30.76 17.83
C SER A 616 -9.86 29.47 17.21
N PRO A 617 -10.63 28.36 17.17
CA PRO A 617 -10.20 27.14 16.49
C PRO A 617 -9.83 27.36 15.02
N ALA A 618 -10.51 28.28 14.33
CA ALA A 618 -10.20 28.66 12.95
C ALA A 618 -8.81 29.31 12.82
N GLU A 619 -8.46 30.26 13.69
CA GLU A 619 -7.13 30.89 13.69
C GLU A 619 -6.02 29.88 14.02
N ARG A 620 -6.26 28.97 14.97
CA ARG A 620 -5.30 27.89 15.26
C ARG A 620 -5.13 26.97 14.05
N ALA A 621 -6.21 26.63 13.36
CA ALA A 621 -6.17 25.82 12.15
C ALA A 621 -5.45 26.52 10.99
N ASP A 622 -5.62 27.83 10.82
CA ASP A 622 -4.90 28.62 9.80
C ASP A 622 -3.37 28.59 10.05
N ILE A 623 -2.95 28.66 11.32
CA ILE A 623 -1.53 28.56 11.70
C ILE A 623 -0.97 27.17 11.39
N LEU A 624 -1.71 26.08 11.70
CA LEU A 624 -1.26 24.73 11.38
C LEU A 624 -1.18 24.50 9.86
N GLN A 625 -2.15 25.02 9.10
CA GLN A 625 -2.11 24.97 7.63
C GLN A 625 -0.88 25.71 7.10
N LYS A 626 -0.61 26.93 7.57
CA LYS A 626 0.58 27.69 7.17
C LYS A 626 1.89 26.97 7.53
N ALA A 627 1.96 26.33 8.69
CA ALA A 627 3.12 25.50 9.06
C ALA A 627 3.31 24.34 8.09
N SER A 628 2.21 23.72 7.64
CA SER A 628 2.26 22.62 6.66
C SER A 628 2.78 23.09 5.30
N ASP A 629 2.45 24.31 4.89
CA ASP A 629 2.92 24.88 3.63
C ASP A 629 4.42 25.21 3.71
N ILE A 630 4.89 25.77 4.83
CA ILE A 630 6.33 26.02 5.07
C ILE A 630 7.15 24.71 5.09
N LEU A 631 6.59 23.62 5.65
CA LEU A 631 7.25 22.31 5.59
C LEU A 631 7.43 21.82 4.15
N GLU A 632 6.39 21.93 3.31
CA GLU A 632 6.50 21.55 1.90
C GLU A 632 7.52 22.45 1.16
N GLU A 633 7.54 23.76 1.42
CA GLU A 633 8.49 24.70 0.85
C GLU A 633 9.96 24.41 1.25
N ARG A 634 10.20 23.84 2.43
CA ARG A 634 11.53 23.50 2.95
C ARG A 634 11.87 22.01 2.85
N THR A 635 11.20 21.28 1.95
CA THR A 635 11.40 19.83 1.79
C THR A 635 12.89 19.48 1.62
N ASP A 636 13.63 20.17 0.74
CA ASP A 636 15.04 19.84 0.45
C ASP A 636 15.94 19.94 1.69
N ASP A 637 15.79 21.01 2.48
CA ASP A 637 16.51 21.21 3.75
C ASP A 637 16.19 20.10 4.76
N LEU A 638 14.91 19.73 4.87
CA LEU A 638 14.44 18.69 5.78
C LEU A 638 14.95 17.32 5.35
N LEU A 639 14.97 17.00 4.05
CA LEU A 639 15.51 15.75 3.53
C LEU A 639 17.02 15.64 3.82
N ALA A 640 17.77 16.72 3.60
CA ALA A 640 19.20 16.77 3.90
C ALA A 640 19.46 16.53 5.40
N LEU A 641 18.66 17.15 6.26
CA LEU A 641 18.80 17.03 7.71
C LEU A 641 18.37 15.65 8.23
N LEU A 642 17.21 15.13 7.80
CA LEU A 642 16.71 13.80 8.20
C LEU A 642 17.66 12.69 7.76
N GLY A 643 18.24 12.79 6.56
CA GLY A 643 19.23 11.82 6.09
C GLY A 643 20.52 11.82 6.90
N ARG A 644 20.99 13.01 7.31
CA ARG A 644 22.25 13.17 8.05
C ARG A 644 22.11 12.99 9.56
N GLU A 645 21.05 13.49 10.18
CA GLU A 645 20.85 13.42 11.63
C GLU A 645 20.25 12.06 12.05
N ALA A 646 19.20 11.61 11.36
CA ALA A 646 18.46 10.41 11.72
C ALA A 646 18.81 9.18 10.88
N GLY A 647 19.69 9.32 9.88
CA GLY A 647 20.12 8.21 9.03
C GLY A 647 19.05 7.69 8.07
N LYS A 648 18.05 8.50 7.71
CA LYS A 648 16.93 8.07 6.86
C LYS A 648 17.28 8.11 5.38
N SER A 649 16.95 7.04 4.64
CA SER A 649 16.98 7.07 3.17
C SER A 649 16.02 8.13 2.63
N LEU A 650 16.28 8.62 1.42
CA LEU A 650 15.46 9.66 0.79
C LEU A 650 13.96 9.31 0.72
N PRO A 651 13.52 8.11 0.29
CA PRO A 651 12.11 7.76 0.31
C PRO A 651 11.48 7.88 1.70
N ASN A 652 12.22 7.51 2.75
CA ASN A 652 11.75 7.55 4.13
C ASN A 652 11.70 8.98 4.69
N ALA A 653 12.65 9.82 4.31
CA ALA A 653 12.63 11.23 4.67
C ALA A 653 11.47 11.96 3.97
N VAL A 654 11.18 11.65 2.69
CA VAL A 654 10.00 12.19 1.97
C VAL A 654 8.71 11.76 2.66
N ALA A 655 8.57 10.47 2.98
CA ALA A 655 7.40 9.95 3.68
C ALA A 655 7.20 10.63 5.05
N GLU A 656 8.28 10.93 5.77
CA GLU A 656 8.18 11.59 7.06
C GLU A 656 7.78 13.07 6.98
N VAL A 657 8.32 13.82 6.01
CA VAL A 657 7.88 15.20 5.77
C VAL A 657 6.39 15.22 5.43
N ARG A 658 5.95 14.29 4.57
CA ARG A 658 4.53 14.12 4.22
C ARG A 658 3.65 13.84 5.44
N GLU A 659 4.06 12.91 6.29
CA GLU A 659 3.32 12.56 7.50
C GLU A 659 3.20 13.76 8.45
N ALA A 660 4.25 14.56 8.61
CA ALA A 660 4.22 15.79 9.40
C ALA A 660 3.23 16.83 8.84
N VAL A 661 3.24 17.02 7.51
CA VAL A 661 2.29 17.89 6.79
C VAL A 661 0.86 17.39 6.98
N ASP A 662 0.64 16.09 6.84
CA ASP A 662 -0.69 15.49 6.98
C ASP A 662 -1.23 15.62 8.41
N PHE A 663 -0.41 15.49 9.46
CA PHE A 663 -0.84 15.75 10.84
C PHE A 663 -1.35 17.19 11.03
N LEU A 664 -0.60 18.18 10.53
CA LEU A 664 -0.97 19.59 10.64
C LEU A 664 -2.29 19.88 9.92
N ARG A 665 -2.44 19.39 8.68
CA ARG A 665 -3.64 19.59 7.86
C ARG A 665 -4.84 18.85 8.44
N TYR A 666 -4.66 17.61 8.91
CA TYR A 666 -5.73 16.81 9.49
C TYR A 666 -6.28 17.41 10.78
N TYR A 667 -5.41 17.78 11.73
CA TYR A 667 -5.87 18.39 12.97
C TYR A 667 -6.43 19.79 12.76
N GLY A 668 -5.84 20.59 11.85
CA GLY A 668 -6.38 21.89 11.46
C GLY A 668 -7.79 21.78 10.87
N ALA A 669 -8.01 20.86 9.93
CA ALA A 669 -9.34 20.61 9.36
C ALA A 669 -10.35 20.16 10.42
N THR A 670 -9.93 19.27 11.33
CA THR A 670 -10.78 18.74 12.41
C THR A 670 -11.28 19.84 13.34
N ILE A 671 -10.37 20.66 13.90
CA ILE A 671 -10.80 21.71 14.84
C ILE A 671 -11.60 22.82 14.17
N ARG A 672 -11.36 23.08 12.88
CA ARG A 672 -12.17 24.06 12.12
C ARG A 672 -13.61 23.61 11.98
N ARG A 673 -13.83 22.31 11.80
CA ARG A 673 -15.16 21.71 11.65
C ARG A 673 -15.87 21.54 12.98
N ASP A 674 -15.16 21.05 14.00
CA ASP A 674 -15.80 20.42 15.17
C ASP A 674 -15.65 21.22 16.47
N PHE A 675 -14.69 22.15 16.59
CA PHE A 675 -14.34 22.76 17.87
C PHE A 675 -14.95 24.16 18.05
N ASP A 676 -15.30 24.47 19.30
CA ASP A 676 -15.71 25.79 19.77
C ASP A 676 -15.09 26.02 21.16
N ASN A 677 -14.39 27.14 21.38
CA ASN A 677 -13.71 27.45 22.64
C ASN A 677 -14.68 27.56 23.84
N THR A 678 -15.98 27.73 23.63
CA THR A 678 -17.00 27.75 24.69
C THR A 678 -17.26 26.36 25.26
N THR A 679 -17.12 25.31 24.44
CA THR A 679 -17.47 23.92 24.79
C THR A 679 -16.28 22.97 24.85
N HIS A 680 -15.19 23.29 24.14
CA HIS A 680 -13.96 22.50 24.10
C HIS A 680 -12.87 23.25 24.88
N LYS A 681 -12.70 22.90 26.16
CA LYS A 681 -11.74 23.57 27.04
C LYS A 681 -10.39 22.82 27.05
N PRO A 682 -9.26 23.49 26.78
CA PRO A 682 -7.94 22.86 26.82
C PRO A 682 -7.56 22.44 28.25
N LEU A 683 -6.68 21.44 28.36
CA LEU A 683 -6.06 21.04 29.63
C LEU A 683 -5.17 22.14 30.22
N GLY A 684 -4.38 22.81 29.38
CA GLY A 684 -3.42 23.84 29.79
C GLY A 684 -2.03 23.57 29.23
N ILE A 685 -1.04 23.31 30.11
CA ILE A 685 0.32 22.98 29.69
C ILE A 685 0.41 21.47 29.42
N VAL A 686 0.81 21.11 28.20
CA VAL A 686 1.04 19.72 27.79
C VAL A 686 2.52 19.52 27.47
N THR A 687 3.12 18.48 28.04
CA THR A 687 4.50 18.09 27.70
C THR A 687 4.45 17.02 26.61
N CYS A 688 5.10 17.30 25.47
CA CYS A 688 5.22 16.36 24.35
C CYS A 688 6.65 15.80 24.30
N ILE A 689 6.78 14.49 24.50
CA ILE A 689 8.06 13.76 24.47
C ILE A 689 8.02 12.80 23.28
N SER A 690 8.95 12.98 22.35
CA SER A 690 8.96 12.29 21.05
C SER A 690 10.22 11.45 20.83
N PRO A 691 10.16 10.41 19.98
CA PRO A 691 11.28 9.50 19.74
C PRO A 691 12.19 9.99 18.60
N TRP A 692 13.37 9.39 18.49
CA TRP A 692 14.36 9.71 17.46
C TRP A 692 14.04 9.10 16.08
N ASN A 693 13.15 8.10 16.01
CA ASN A 693 12.94 7.33 14.79
C ASN A 693 11.93 7.96 13.82
N PHE A 694 11.08 8.86 14.31
CA PHE A 694 10.27 9.79 13.51
C PHE A 694 10.42 11.19 14.11
N PRO A 695 11.64 11.76 13.99
CA PRO A 695 12.02 12.95 14.73
C PRO A 695 11.36 14.23 14.23
N LEU A 696 10.71 14.18 13.06
CA LEU A 696 9.88 15.25 12.51
C LEU A 696 8.39 14.91 12.62
N ALA A 697 7.94 13.77 12.10
CA ALA A 697 6.51 13.47 11.97
C ALA A 697 5.79 13.27 13.31
N ILE A 698 6.31 12.39 14.18
CA ILE A 698 5.68 12.17 15.50
C ILE A 698 5.87 13.39 16.39
N PHE A 699 7.02 14.05 16.31
CA PHE A 699 7.29 15.31 17.02
C PHE A 699 6.23 16.37 16.67
N ILE A 700 6.03 16.66 15.38
CA ILE A 700 5.00 17.60 14.93
C ILE A 700 3.61 17.08 15.24
N GLY A 701 3.32 15.79 15.05
CA GLY A 701 2.00 15.20 15.31
C GLY A 701 1.52 15.40 16.74
N GLN A 702 2.37 15.14 17.73
CA GLN A 702 2.06 15.37 19.15
C GLN A 702 1.85 16.87 19.44
N ILE A 703 2.77 17.71 18.99
CA ILE A 703 2.73 19.17 19.21
C ILE A 703 1.49 19.79 18.56
N ALA A 704 1.21 19.42 17.31
CA ALA A 704 0.08 19.92 16.54
C ALA A 704 -1.24 19.52 17.18
N ALA A 705 -1.39 18.29 17.67
CA ALA A 705 -2.59 17.86 18.39
C ALA A 705 -2.84 18.70 19.65
N ALA A 706 -1.81 18.91 20.47
CA ALA A 706 -1.91 19.71 21.69
C ALA A 706 -2.24 21.18 21.40
N LEU A 707 -1.52 21.80 20.44
CA LEU A 707 -1.77 23.18 20.01
C LEU A 707 -3.16 23.34 19.41
N ALA A 708 -3.61 22.39 18.57
CA ALA A 708 -4.94 22.40 17.95
C ALA A 708 -6.06 22.43 19.00
N ALA A 709 -5.92 21.61 20.05
CA ALA A 709 -6.84 21.56 21.18
C ALA A 709 -6.80 22.82 22.09
N GLY A 710 -5.89 23.77 21.82
CA GLY A 710 -5.77 25.04 22.56
C GLY A 710 -4.80 24.99 23.75
N ASN A 711 -3.99 23.92 23.86
CA ASN A 711 -2.97 23.79 24.90
C ASN A 711 -1.67 24.50 24.51
N VAL A 712 -0.88 24.88 25.50
CA VAL A 712 0.50 25.31 25.30
C VAL A 712 1.45 24.14 25.55
N VAL A 713 2.57 24.11 24.83
CA VAL A 713 3.40 22.91 24.68
C VAL A 713 4.83 23.12 25.15
N LEU A 714 5.30 22.16 25.95
CA LEU A 714 6.72 21.94 26.23
C LEU A 714 7.17 20.73 25.41
N ALA A 715 7.95 20.99 24.35
CA ALA A 715 8.40 19.96 23.42
C ALA A 715 9.80 19.45 23.79
N LYS A 716 9.90 18.17 24.18
CA LYS A 716 11.17 17.47 24.45
C LYS A 716 11.43 16.44 23.33
N PRO A 717 12.32 16.73 22.37
CA PRO A 717 12.71 15.74 21.37
C PRO A 717 13.67 14.71 21.96
N ALA A 718 13.84 13.58 21.28
CA ALA A 718 14.92 12.65 21.58
C ALA A 718 16.30 13.32 21.48
N GLU A 719 17.23 12.92 22.33
CA GLU A 719 18.58 13.49 22.41
C GLU A 719 19.44 13.21 21.16
N GLU A 720 19.09 12.19 20.39
CA GLU A 720 19.76 11.81 19.15
C GLU A 720 19.38 12.72 17.97
N THR A 721 18.18 13.31 17.99
CA THR A 721 17.64 14.10 16.86
C THR A 721 17.14 15.51 17.25
N PRO A 722 17.95 16.34 17.94
CA PRO A 722 17.51 17.65 18.42
C PRO A 722 17.49 18.74 17.34
N LEU A 723 18.23 18.60 16.24
CA LEU A 723 18.40 19.62 15.21
C LEU A 723 17.13 19.76 14.37
N VAL A 724 16.58 18.65 13.86
CA VAL A 724 15.32 18.66 13.11
C VAL A 724 14.15 19.12 13.97
N ALA A 725 14.15 18.80 15.26
CA ALA A 725 13.16 19.29 16.21
C ALA A 725 13.25 20.82 16.39
N ALA A 726 14.46 21.39 16.43
CA ALA A 726 14.66 22.83 16.50
C ALA A 726 14.17 23.54 15.22
N VAL A 727 14.42 22.94 14.05
CA VAL A 727 13.88 23.43 12.76
C VAL A 727 12.35 23.39 12.77
N ALA A 728 11.75 22.27 13.21
CA ALA A 728 10.30 22.10 13.29
C ALA A 728 9.63 23.13 14.22
N VAL A 729 10.19 23.38 15.42
CA VAL A 729 9.68 24.44 16.31
C VAL A 729 9.85 25.82 15.68
N GLY A 730 10.97 26.08 15.02
CA GLY A 730 11.18 27.31 14.26
C GLY A 730 10.10 27.54 13.20
N ILE A 731 9.76 26.50 12.43
CA ILE A 731 8.69 26.54 11.41
C ILE A 731 7.33 26.83 12.03
N LEU A 732 6.97 26.15 13.13
CA LEU A 732 5.71 26.40 13.83
C LEU A 732 5.62 27.83 14.37
N GLN A 733 6.72 28.36 14.90
CA GLN A 733 6.77 29.75 15.37
C GLN A 733 6.67 30.76 14.22
N GLU A 734 7.33 30.50 13.09
CA GLU A 734 7.24 31.28 11.86
C GLU A 734 5.82 31.27 11.25
N ALA A 735 5.12 30.14 11.37
CA ALA A 735 3.72 30.01 10.98
C ALA A 735 2.77 30.84 11.87
N GLY A 736 3.19 31.20 13.08
CA GLY A 736 2.44 32.10 13.96
C GLY A 736 2.09 31.51 15.33
N VAL A 737 2.65 30.36 15.70
CA VAL A 737 2.56 29.84 17.07
C VAL A 737 3.42 30.74 17.98
N PRO A 738 2.86 31.38 19.03
CA PRO A 738 3.64 32.21 19.94
C PRO A 738 4.75 31.42 20.64
N PRO A 739 5.94 32.00 20.88
CA PRO A 739 6.99 31.35 21.67
C PRO A 739 6.57 31.00 23.10
N THR A 740 5.55 31.67 23.66
CA THR A 740 4.95 31.30 24.95
C THR A 740 4.01 30.10 24.85
N ALA A 741 3.52 29.77 23.65
CA ALA A 741 2.64 28.63 23.39
C ALA A 741 3.39 27.37 22.96
N LEU A 742 4.60 27.50 22.41
CA LEU A 742 5.45 26.37 22.02
C LEU A 742 6.92 26.65 22.36
N GLN A 743 7.48 25.82 23.23
CA GLN A 743 8.87 25.93 23.68
C GLN A 743 9.61 24.60 23.52
N LEU A 744 10.86 24.67 23.05
CA LEU A 744 11.72 23.50 22.87
C LEU A 744 12.62 23.31 24.10
N LEU A 745 12.64 22.09 24.64
CA LEU A 745 13.50 21.65 25.73
C LEU A 745 14.41 20.52 25.24
N THR A 746 15.59 20.86 24.74
CA THR A 746 16.61 19.88 24.35
C THR A 746 17.29 19.27 25.57
N GLY A 747 17.55 17.96 25.55
CA GLY A 747 18.21 17.27 26.67
C GLY A 747 18.00 15.76 26.64
N GLU A 748 18.55 15.09 27.64
CA GLU A 748 18.34 13.66 27.88
C GLU A 748 17.01 13.45 28.64
N GLY A 749 16.78 12.22 29.12
CA GLY A 749 15.54 11.86 29.83
C GLY A 749 15.28 12.66 31.12
N ASP A 750 16.31 13.19 31.75
CA ASP A 750 16.20 14.00 32.97
C ASP A 750 15.44 15.32 32.75
N VAL A 751 15.64 15.96 31.59
CA VAL A 751 14.90 17.16 31.19
C VAL A 751 13.41 16.85 31.00
N GLY A 752 13.10 15.71 30.37
CA GLY A 752 11.72 15.24 30.21
C GLY A 752 11.05 14.94 31.55
N ALA A 753 11.75 14.22 32.43
CA ALA A 753 11.28 13.91 33.78
C ALA A 753 11.04 15.19 34.61
N ALA A 754 11.92 16.19 34.51
CA ALA A 754 11.76 17.46 35.21
C ALA A 754 10.52 18.22 34.74
N ALA A 755 10.22 18.23 33.43
CA ALA A 755 9.01 18.85 32.90
C ALA A 755 7.75 18.12 33.36
N VAL A 756 7.73 16.79 33.29
CA VAL A 756 6.61 15.94 33.75
C VAL A 756 6.32 16.13 35.24
N ALA A 757 7.35 16.35 36.05
CA ALA A 757 7.23 16.51 37.50
C ALA A 757 6.63 17.86 37.95
N ASP A 758 6.60 18.90 37.11
CA ASP A 758 6.08 20.23 37.51
C ASP A 758 4.55 20.23 37.63
N GLU A 759 4.01 20.66 38.78
CA GLU A 759 2.57 20.66 39.14
C GLU A 759 1.64 21.36 38.14
N ARG A 760 2.18 22.25 37.31
CA ARG A 760 1.39 23.00 36.32
C ARG A 760 1.23 22.26 34.99
N VAL A 761 1.95 21.17 34.76
CA VAL A 761 1.74 20.31 33.59
C VAL A 761 0.46 19.49 33.78
N MET A 762 -0.48 19.68 32.86
CA MET A 762 -1.85 19.15 32.90
C MET A 762 -2.08 18.01 31.91
N GLY A 763 -1.06 17.63 31.13
CA GLY A 763 -1.12 16.47 30.23
C GLY A 763 0.27 16.09 29.72
N VAL A 764 0.44 14.81 29.39
CA VAL A 764 1.68 14.28 28.80
C VAL A 764 1.35 13.46 27.56
N MET A 765 1.99 13.78 26.45
CA MET A 765 2.04 12.94 25.25
C MET A 765 3.44 12.37 25.13
N PHE A 766 3.56 11.04 25.11
CA PHE A 766 4.82 10.33 25.03
C PHE A 766 4.77 9.32 23.89
N THR A 767 5.86 9.28 23.12
CA THR A 767 6.10 8.17 22.21
C THR A 767 7.55 7.69 22.37
N GLY A 768 7.73 6.40 22.66
CA GLY A 768 9.03 5.82 22.96
C GLY A 768 8.93 4.41 23.55
N SER A 769 9.92 3.97 24.35
CA SER A 769 9.91 2.61 24.89
C SER A 769 8.86 2.39 25.99
N THR A 770 8.34 1.17 26.09
CA THR A 770 7.40 0.77 27.16
C THR A 770 8.00 1.00 28.55
N THR A 771 9.31 0.76 28.72
CA THR A 771 10.01 0.99 29.99
C THR A 771 9.97 2.46 30.42
N VAL A 772 10.25 3.40 29.52
CA VAL A 772 10.21 4.84 29.85
C VAL A 772 8.77 5.31 30.06
N ALA A 773 7.81 4.79 29.30
CA ALA A 773 6.40 5.08 29.51
C ALA A 773 5.93 4.67 30.92
N GLN A 774 6.38 3.51 31.43
CA GLN A 774 6.07 3.08 32.80
C GLN A 774 6.69 4.00 33.86
N ILE A 775 7.92 4.48 33.65
CA ILE A 775 8.54 5.46 34.55
C ILE A 775 7.70 6.74 34.63
N ILE A 776 7.25 7.26 33.49
CA ILE A 776 6.38 8.44 33.43
C ILE A 776 5.02 8.15 34.10
N ASN A 777 4.43 6.98 33.84
CA ASN A 777 3.18 6.55 34.47
C ASN A 777 3.28 6.58 36.01
N HIS A 778 4.37 6.06 36.56
CA HIS A 778 4.64 6.12 38.00
C HIS A 778 4.77 7.55 38.53
N GLN A 779 5.45 8.43 37.80
CA GLN A 779 5.56 9.85 38.19
C GLN A 779 4.19 10.56 38.22
N LEU A 780 3.24 10.11 37.42
CA LEU A 780 1.91 10.71 37.30
C LEU A 780 0.86 10.16 38.30
N LEU A 781 1.21 9.19 39.16
CA LEU A 781 0.24 8.52 40.05
C LEU A 781 -0.49 9.48 41.00
N GLU A 782 0.24 10.40 41.64
CA GLU A 782 -0.35 11.37 42.59
C GLU A 782 -0.78 12.68 41.91
N ARG A 783 -0.58 12.79 40.59
CA ARG A 783 -0.83 14.01 39.82
C ARG A 783 -2.30 14.17 39.45
N ARG A 784 -2.83 15.39 39.64
CA ARG A 784 -4.20 15.75 39.28
C ARG A 784 -4.26 17.01 38.42
N THR A 785 -5.27 17.09 37.58
CA THR A 785 -5.63 18.31 36.84
C THR A 785 -6.34 19.30 37.77
N ALA A 786 -6.54 20.53 37.30
CA ALA A 786 -7.34 21.54 38.01
C ALA A 786 -8.80 21.09 38.27
N THR A 787 -9.33 20.16 37.48
CA THR A 787 -10.67 19.58 37.66
C THR A 787 -10.69 18.37 38.61
N GLY A 788 -9.56 18.00 39.20
CA GLY A 788 -9.42 16.85 40.10
C GLY A 788 -9.30 15.50 39.39
N GLN A 789 -9.21 15.48 38.05
CA GLN A 789 -8.98 14.26 37.27
C GLN A 789 -7.52 13.82 37.36
N PRO A 790 -7.19 12.52 37.21
CA PRO A 790 -5.82 12.10 36.90
C PRO A 790 -5.28 12.85 35.67
N VAL A 791 -4.02 13.28 35.72
CA VAL A 791 -3.38 13.93 34.56
C VAL A 791 -3.42 13.00 33.35
N PRO A 792 -4.01 13.40 32.21
CA PRO A 792 -4.03 12.62 30.98
C PRO A 792 -2.62 12.25 30.53
N PHE A 793 -2.42 10.96 30.29
CA PHE A 793 -1.20 10.42 29.72
C PHE A 793 -1.54 9.63 28.46
N VAL A 794 -1.04 10.11 27.32
CA VAL A 794 -1.07 9.38 26.06
C VAL A 794 0.31 8.80 25.85
N ALA A 795 0.44 7.48 25.90
CA ALA A 795 1.69 6.78 25.70
C ALA A 795 1.57 5.81 24.53
N GLU A 796 2.24 6.11 23.43
CA GLU A 796 2.40 5.20 22.29
C GLU A 796 3.79 4.56 22.36
N THR A 797 3.87 3.24 22.29
CA THR A 797 5.10 2.50 22.58
C THR A 797 5.41 1.43 21.52
N GLY A 798 6.19 0.42 21.88
CA GLY A 798 6.72 -0.58 20.96
C GLY A 798 5.73 -1.66 20.52
N GLY A 799 6.19 -2.60 19.71
CA GLY A 799 5.40 -3.74 19.26
C GLY A 799 6.22 -4.97 18.93
N GLN A 800 5.67 -6.16 19.23
CA GLN A 800 6.16 -7.45 18.72
C GLN A 800 5.35 -7.83 17.47
N ASN A 801 5.42 -7.00 16.43
CA ASN A 801 4.51 -7.07 15.29
C ASN A 801 4.70 -8.37 14.49
N ALA A 802 3.59 -9.05 14.20
CA ALA A 802 3.58 -10.30 13.47
C ALA A 802 2.92 -10.16 12.10
N MET A 803 3.36 -10.98 11.14
CA MET A 803 2.69 -11.18 9.86
C MET A 803 2.45 -12.66 9.64
N ILE A 804 1.19 -13.05 9.40
CA ILE A 804 0.83 -14.42 9.04
C ILE A 804 0.73 -14.54 7.52
N VAL A 805 1.39 -15.56 6.96
CA VAL A 805 1.35 -15.90 5.54
C VAL A 805 0.88 -17.34 5.39
N ASP A 806 -0.25 -17.54 4.72
CA ASP A 806 -0.73 -18.87 4.37
C ASP A 806 -0.29 -19.29 2.95
N SER A 807 -0.56 -20.54 2.59
CA SER A 807 -0.16 -21.12 1.29
C SER A 807 -0.93 -20.58 0.08
N SER A 808 -1.94 -19.74 0.29
CA SER A 808 -2.69 -19.07 -0.78
C SER A 808 -2.08 -17.73 -1.21
N ALA A 809 -1.17 -17.18 -0.41
CA ALA A 809 -0.50 -15.93 -0.70
C ALA A 809 0.46 -16.05 -1.91
N LEU A 810 0.63 -14.94 -2.64
CA LEU A 810 1.63 -14.85 -3.70
C LEU A 810 3.01 -14.56 -3.08
N ALA A 811 3.98 -15.45 -3.30
CA ALA A 811 5.30 -15.38 -2.67
C ALA A 811 6.04 -14.08 -2.98
N GLU A 812 5.96 -13.60 -4.21
CA GLU A 812 6.58 -12.36 -4.67
C GLU A 812 6.06 -11.13 -3.90
N GLN A 813 4.74 -11.04 -3.72
CA GLN A 813 4.11 -9.97 -2.93
C GLN A 813 4.51 -10.07 -1.47
N VAL A 814 4.46 -11.28 -0.89
CA VAL A 814 4.89 -11.52 0.49
C VAL A 814 6.33 -11.07 0.70
N VAL A 815 7.26 -11.47 -0.18
CA VAL A 815 8.67 -11.12 -0.05
C VAL A 815 8.88 -9.61 -0.15
N ALA A 816 8.25 -8.94 -1.12
CA ALA A 816 8.31 -7.48 -1.22
C ALA A 816 7.85 -6.79 0.08
N ASP A 817 6.69 -7.20 0.59
CA ASP A 817 6.07 -6.61 1.77
C ASP A 817 6.82 -6.94 3.07
N VAL A 818 7.42 -8.13 3.18
CA VAL A 818 8.28 -8.53 4.30
C VAL A 818 9.57 -7.73 4.29
N LEU A 819 10.23 -7.56 3.13
CA LEU A 819 11.46 -6.76 3.03
C LEU A 819 11.20 -5.31 3.45
N ALA A 820 10.13 -4.71 2.93
CA ALA A 820 9.71 -3.36 3.31
C ALA A 820 9.39 -3.29 4.81
N SER A 821 8.57 -4.22 5.33
CA SER A 821 8.13 -4.16 6.73
C SER A 821 9.25 -4.41 7.74
N ALA A 822 10.20 -5.29 7.44
CA ALA A 822 11.22 -5.72 8.41
C ALA A 822 12.51 -4.89 8.36
N PHE A 823 12.92 -4.44 7.16
CA PHE A 823 14.26 -3.88 6.95
C PHE A 823 14.26 -2.40 6.53
N ASP A 824 13.13 -1.85 6.09
CA ASP A 824 13.03 -0.41 5.84
C ASP A 824 13.43 0.39 7.10
N SER A 825 14.13 1.51 6.91
CA SER A 825 14.65 2.34 8.01
C SER A 825 15.51 1.54 9.02
N ALA A 826 16.19 0.48 8.55
CA ALA A 826 16.91 -0.48 9.37
C ALA A 826 16.04 -1.14 10.46
N GLY A 827 14.74 -1.37 10.17
CA GLY A 827 13.80 -1.94 11.13
C GLY A 827 13.48 -1.03 12.32
N GLN A 828 13.84 0.26 12.26
CA GLN A 828 13.65 1.23 13.34
C GLN A 828 12.28 1.91 13.30
N ARG A 829 11.25 1.19 12.85
CA ARG A 829 9.85 1.64 12.96
C ARG A 829 9.19 0.87 14.09
N CYS A 830 8.34 1.52 14.89
CA CYS A 830 7.50 0.81 15.86
C CYS A 830 6.56 -0.19 15.16
N SER A 831 6.18 0.08 13.91
CA SER A 831 5.40 -0.80 13.03
C SER A 831 6.22 -1.85 12.27
N ALA A 832 7.54 -1.92 12.45
CA ALA A 832 8.35 -2.87 11.69
C ALA A 832 7.98 -4.32 12.03
N LEU A 833 7.97 -5.17 11.01
CA LEU A 833 7.69 -6.60 11.13
C LEU A 833 8.80 -7.27 11.96
N ARG A 834 8.44 -7.88 13.08
CA ARG A 834 9.37 -8.59 13.97
C ARG A 834 9.31 -10.10 13.80
N VAL A 835 8.11 -10.63 13.53
CA VAL A 835 7.87 -12.08 13.42
C VAL A 835 7.06 -12.38 12.16
N LEU A 836 7.68 -13.05 11.20
CA LEU A 836 7.02 -13.63 10.05
C LEU A 836 6.60 -15.07 10.39
N CYS A 837 5.30 -15.33 10.42
CA CYS A 837 4.73 -16.66 10.61
C CYS A 837 4.30 -17.22 9.25
N VAL A 838 5.01 -18.21 8.72
CA VAL A 838 4.74 -18.80 7.39
C VAL A 838 4.19 -20.21 7.53
N GLN A 839 3.12 -20.53 6.80
CA GLN A 839 2.57 -21.87 6.77
C GLN A 839 3.61 -22.88 6.24
N GLU A 840 3.73 -24.02 6.91
CA GLU A 840 4.73 -25.05 6.63
C GLU A 840 4.78 -25.45 5.15
N ASP A 841 3.62 -25.60 4.50
CA ASP A 841 3.50 -26.07 3.12
C ASP A 841 4.11 -25.11 2.06
N CYS A 842 4.24 -23.82 2.36
CA CYS A 842 4.83 -22.83 1.45
C CYS A 842 6.14 -22.22 1.97
N ALA A 843 6.53 -22.54 3.21
CA ALA A 843 7.64 -21.89 3.89
C ALA A 843 8.97 -22.03 3.16
N ASP A 844 9.34 -23.22 2.64
CA ASP A 844 10.63 -23.38 1.94
C ASP A 844 10.74 -22.49 0.70
N HIS A 845 9.66 -22.40 -0.09
CA HIS A 845 9.62 -21.57 -1.29
C HIS A 845 9.71 -20.07 -0.94
N VAL A 846 8.89 -19.62 0.01
CA VAL A 846 8.87 -18.22 0.46
C VAL A 846 10.22 -17.84 1.10
N LEU A 847 10.80 -18.69 1.92
CA LEU A 847 12.05 -18.42 2.63
C LEU A 847 13.27 -18.45 1.71
N ALA A 848 13.26 -19.28 0.66
CA ALA A 848 14.28 -19.27 -0.38
C ALA A 848 14.27 -17.94 -1.17
N MET A 849 13.09 -17.51 -1.62
CA MET A 849 12.91 -16.23 -2.32
C MET A 849 13.25 -15.05 -1.42
N LEU A 850 12.80 -15.04 -0.16
CA LEU A 850 13.11 -14.01 0.81
C LEU A 850 14.61 -13.87 1.04
N ARG A 851 15.33 -14.98 1.25
CA ARG A 851 16.80 -14.94 1.42
C ARG A 851 17.51 -14.44 0.17
N GLY A 852 17.03 -14.83 -1.01
CA GLY A 852 17.55 -14.31 -2.27
C GLY A 852 17.36 -12.80 -2.39
N ALA A 853 16.16 -12.31 -2.15
CA ALA A 853 15.82 -10.90 -2.26
C ALA A 853 16.50 -10.05 -1.16
N MET A 854 16.68 -10.60 0.04
CA MET A 854 17.49 -9.96 1.10
C MET A 854 18.92 -9.68 0.62
N ARG A 855 19.55 -10.59 -0.13
CA ARG A 855 20.94 -10.39 -0.63
C ARG A 855 21.05 -9.23 -1.62
N GLU A 856 19.94 -8.78 -2.18
CA GLU A 856 19.90 -7.68 -3.13
C GLU A 856 19.81 -6.30 -2.46
N LEU A 857 19.62 -6.24 -1.14
CA LEU A 857 19.58 -4.99 -0.38
C LEU A 857 20.97 -4.36 -0.27
N ARG A 858 21.06 -3.06 -0.54
CA ARG A 858 22.28 -2.25 -0.34
C ARG A 858 22.25 -1.58 1.02
N ILE A 859 23.20 -1.97 1.86
CA ILE A 859 23.51 -1.31 3.13
C ILE A 859 24.49 -0.18 2.86
N GLY A 860 24.22 1.04 3.33
CA GLY A 860 25.11 2.15 3.04
C GLY A 860 24.73 3.49 3.66
N ASN A 861 25.38 4.54 3.16
CA ASN A 861 25.06 5.91 3.56
C ASN A 861 23.75 6.36 2.89
N PRO A 862 22.74 6.78 3.66
CA PRO A 862 21.43 7.18 3.14
C PRO A 862 21.44 8.43 2.26
N ALA A 863 22.56 9.15 2.21
CA ALA A 863 22.76 10.22 1.24
C ALA A 863 22.68 9.72 -0.22
N HIS A 864 22.95 8.43 -0.47
CA HIS A 864 22.85 7.82 -1.80
C HIS A 864 21.45 7.25 -2.05
N LEU A 865 20.85 7.57 -3.20
CA LEU A 865 19.54 7.04 -3.60
C LEU A 865 19.55 5.50 -3.71
N SER A 866 20.70 4.91 -4.00
CA SER A 866 20.89 3.45 -4.08
C SER A 866 20.88 2.72 -2.73
N CYS A 867 20.91 3.44 -1.62
CA CYS A 867 20.90 2.86 -0.28
C CYS A 867 19.49 2.40 0.08
N ASP A 868 19.33 1.10 0.35
CA ASP A 868 18.06 0.54 0.82
C ASP A 868 17.99 0.55 2.36
N VAL A 869 19.11 0.21 3.02
CA VAL A 869 19.19 0.08 4.49
C VAL A 869 20.29 0.97 5.05
N GLY A 870 19.87 2.00 5.78
CA GLY A 870 20.76 2.93 6.47
C GLY A 870 21.34 2.39 7.79
N PRO A 871 22.01 3.25 8.58
CA PRO A 871 22.53 2.90 9.90
C PRO A 871 21.41 2.74 10.94
N VAL A 872 21.74 2.12 12.07
CA VAL A 872 20.98 2.30 13.31
C VAL A 872 21.43 3.58 14.03
N ILE A 873 20.57 4.15 14.87
CA ILE A 873 20.74 5.52 15.38
C ILE A 873 22.01 5.73 16.24
N THR A 874 22.39 4.74 17.06
CA THR A 874 23.50 4.83 18.01
C THR A 874 24.35 3.56 18.03
N GLU A 875 25.59 3.69 18.51
CA GLU A 875 26.46 2.53 18.78
C GLU A 875 25.87 1.62 19.86
N GLU A 876 25.17 2.19 20.84
CA GLU A 876 24.46 1.43 21.87
C GLU A 876 23.33 0.58 21.27
N ALA A 877 22.51 1.16 20.39
CA ALA A 877 21.49 0.41 19.66
C ALA A 877 22.13 -0.73 18.86
N ALA A 878 23.21 -0.44 18.13
CA ALA A 878 23.93 -1.46 17.36
C ALA A 878 24.46 -2.61 18.24
N ALA A 879 25.04 -2.28 19.40
CA ALA A 879 25.55 -3.25 20.36
C ALA A 879 24.43 -4.14 20.93
N ASN A 880 23.30 -3.54 21.34
CA ASN A 880 22.15 -4.26 21.88
C ASN A 880 21.53 -5.22 20.86
N ILE A 881 21.34 -4.76 19.62
CA ILE A 881 20.80 -5.61 18.55
C ILE A 881 21.79 -6.74 18.20
N THR A 882 23.08 -6.42 18.12
CA THR A 882 24.13 -7.42 17.82
C THR A 882 24.22 -8.47 18.92
N ALA A 883 24.07 -8.08 20.19
CA ALA A 883 24.03 -9.00 21.33
C ALA A 883 22.86 -9.99 21.22
N HIS A 884 21.68 -9.51 20.83
CA HIS A 884 20.51 -10.36 20.57
C HIS A 884 20.80 -11.39 19.47
N VAL A 885 21.31 -10.95 18.32
CA VAL A 885 21.67 -11.85 17.22
C VAL A 885 22.73 -12.89 17.65
N ASN A 886 23.73 -12.47 18.41
CA ASN A 886 24.78 -13.36 18.91
C ASN A 886 24.24 -14.38 19.92
N ALA A 887 23.23 -14.04 20.73
CA ALA A 887 22.59 -14.98 21.63
C ALA A 887 21.92 -16.13 20.87
N PHE A 888 21.24 -15.85 19.75
CA PHE A 888 20.65 -16.88 18.89
C PHE A 888 21.71 -17.74 18.18
N LYS A 889 22.79 -17.12 17.69
CA LYS A 889 23.94 -17.85 17.12
C LYS A 889 24.56 -18.80 18.16
N ALA A 890 24.73 -18.35 19.41
CA ALA A 890 25.26 -19.17 20.49
C ALA A 890 24.35 -20.37 20.83
N ARG A 891 23.04 -20.22 20.66
CA ARG A 891 22.04 -21.30 20.77
C ARG A 891 21.97 -22.20 19.52
N LYS A 892 22.78 -21.95 18.49
CA LYS A 892 22.79 -22.66 17.19
C LYS A 892 21.46 -22.54 16.42
N ALA A 893 20.72 -21.46 16.63
CA ALA A 893 19.57 -21.16 15.78
C ALA A 893 20.02 -20.87 14.33
N PRO A 894 19.19 -21.17 13.31
CA PRO A 894 19.48 -20.76 11.94
C PRO A 894 19.45 -19.23 11.84
N VAL A 895 20.60 -18.63 11.51
CA VAL A 895 20.77 -17.18 11.37
C VAL A 895 21.42 -16.86 10.03
N MET A 896 20.77 -16.01 9.23
CA MET A 896 21.35 -15.38 8.05
C MET A 896 21.49 -13.88 8.30
N ALA A 897 22.70 -13.36 8.20
CA ALA A 897 22.97 -11.92 8.25
C ALA A 897 23.73 -11.51 6.99
N LEU A 898 23.39 -10.36 6.41
CA LEU A 898 24.15 -9.80 5.29
C LEU A 898 25.54 -9.31 5.73
N PRO A 899 26.52 -9.23 4.83
CA PRO A 899 27.79 -8.57 5.12
C PRO A 899 27.59 -7.05 5.21
N VAL A 900 28.21 -6.41 6.21
CA VAL A 900 28.29 -4.95 6.27
C VAL A 900 29.49 -4.49 5.44
N PRO A 901 29.31 -3.60 4.45
CA PRO A 901 30.42 -3.11 3.62
C PRO A 901 31.48 -2.35 4.44
N GLU A 902 32.75 -2.40 4.01
CA GLU A 902 33.86 -1.68 4.67
C GLU A 902 33.63 -0.15 4.74
N ALA A 903 32.96 0.42 3.73
CA ALA A 903 32.59 1.83 3.70
C ALA A 903 31.70 2.26 4.90
N CYS A 904 31.02 1.31 5.55
CA CYS A 904 30.16 1.54 6.70
C CYS A 904 30.91 1.50 8.05
N ALA A 905 32.22 1.28 8.06
CA ALA A 905 33.01 1.06 9.28
C ALA A 905 33.02 2.23 10.27
N ASN A 906 32.75 3.46 9.80
CA ASN A 906 32.70 4.67 10.65
C ASN A 906 31.28 5.02 11.09
N GLY A 907 30.27 4.22 10.76
CA GLY A 907 28.89 4.40 11.19
C GLY A 907 28.43 3.30 12.14
N SER A 908 27.20 3.42 12.63
CA SER A 908 26.56 2.43 13.50
C SER A 908 25.64 1.55 12.66
N TYR A 909 26.15 0.44 12.14
CA TYR A 909 25.37 -0.45 11.25
C TYR A 909 25.10 -1.81 11.88
N VAL A 910 23.89 -2.31 11.63
CA VAL A 910 23.52 -3.72 11.86
C VAL A 910 23.01 -4.27 10.53
N PRO A 911 23.51 -5.41 10.06
CA PRO A 911 23.05 -5.96 8.80
C PRO A 911 21.61 -6.50 8.93
N PRO A 912 20.78 -6.39 7.87
CA PRO A 912 19.56 -7.17 7.75
C PRO A 912 19.80 -8.64 8.11
N THR A 913 19.08 -9.10 9.11
CA THR A 913 19.27 -10.41 9.74
C THR A 913 17.95 -11.16 9.80
N LEU A 914 17.97 -12.43 9.43
CA LEU A 914 16.85 -13.37 9.56
C LEU A 914 17.24 -14.46 10.56
N ILE A 915 16.37 -14.72 11.53
CA ILE A 915 16.53 -15.74 12.58
C ILE A 915 15.32 -16.68 12.53
N GLU A 916 15.53 -17.98 12.39
CA GLU A 916 14.44 -18.96 12.52
C GLU A 916 14.25 -19.35 14.00
N VAL A 917 12.99 -19.34 14.46
CA VAL A 917 12.61 -19.63 15.86
C VAL A 917 11.57 -20.75 15.92
N LEU A 918 11.49 -21.44 17.06
CA LEU A 918 10.56 -22.55 17.23
C LEU A 918 9.19 -22.13 17.77
N ASN A 919 9.13 -21.01 18.49
CA ASN A 919 7.92 -20.40 19.02
C ASN A 919 8.19 -18.91 19.32
N ILE A 920 7.14 -18.12 19.50
CA ILE A 920 7.25 -16.66 19.65
C ILE A 920 7.95 -16.27 20.97
N ARG A 921 7.81 -17.07 22.02
CA ARG A 921 8.33 -16.77 23.36
C ARG A 921 9.86 -16.73 23.42
N GLU A 922 10.55 -17.42 22.51
CA GLU A 922 12.02 -17.42 22.45
C GLU A 922 12.63 -16.06 22.09
N ILE A 923 11.85 -15.20 21.44
CA ILE A 923 12.27 -13.87 20.96
C ILE A 923 12.51 -12.93 22.15
N GLY A 924 11.65 -13.00 23.16
CA GLY A 924 11.69 -12.10 24.32
C GLY A 924 11.15 -10.69 23.99
N PRO A 925 11.71 -9.63 24.60
CA PRO A 925 11.24 -8.26 24.41
C PRO A 925 11.51 -7.74 22.98
N GLU A 926 10.97 -6.56 22.66
CA GLU A 926 11.19 -5.93 21.35
C GLU A 926 12.69 -5.70 21.05
N VAL A 927 13.10 -6.05 19.83
CA VAL A 927 14.43 -5.75 19.28
C VAL A 927 14.27 -4.71 18.19
N PHE A 928 14.70 -3.48 18.48
CA PHE A 928 14.46 -2.32 17.62
C PHE A 928 15.54 -2.16 16.53
N GLY A 929 15.60 -3.12 15.60
CA GLY A 929 16.60 -3.15 14.53
C GLY A 929 16.20 -4.03 13.35
N PRO A 930 17.08 -4.23 12.36
CA PRO A 930 16.77 -4.94 11.12
C PRO A 930 16.88 -6.47 11.32
N VAL A 931 16.12 -7.00 12.29
CA VAL A 931 16.11 -8.42 12.68
C VAL A 931 14.72 -8.99 12.51
N LEU A 932 14.54 -9.85 11.51
CA LEU A 932 13.32 -10.59 11.26
C LEU A 932 13.40 -11.97 11.89
N HIS A 933 12.45 -12.31 12.75
CA HIS A 933 12.26 -13.68 13.23
C HIS A 933 11.28 -14.41 12.31
N VAL A 934 11.52 -15.68 12.05
CA VAL A 934 10.66 -16.53 11.22
C VAL A 934 10.21 -17.73 12.03
N LEU A 935 8.89 -17.90 12.09
CA LEU A 935 8.24 -19.07 12.68
C LEU A 935 7.47 -19.82 11.59
N ARG A 936 7.62 -21.14 11.54
CA ARG A 936 6.79 -22.00 10.68
C ARG A 936 5.61 -22.51 11.48
N PHE A 937 4.43 -22.59 10.87
CA PHE A 937 3.22 -23.10 11.55
C PHE A 937 2.41 -24.04 10.65
N GLN A 938 1.69 -24.98 11.27
CA GLN A 938 0.75 -25.86 10.57
C GLN A 938 -0.63 -25.18 10.47
N ARG A 939 -1.35 -25.37 9.35
CA ARG A 939 -2.61 -24.66 9.08
C ARG A 939 -3.70 -24.85 10.14
N ASP A 940 -3.76 -26.03 10.76
CA ASP A 940 -4.67 -26.40 11.84
C ASP A 940 -4.28 -25.79 13.19
N LYS A 941 -3.05 -25.28 13.31
CA LYS A 941 -2.51 -24.58 14.49
C LYS A 941 -2.63 -23.06 14.42
N LEU A 942 -3.36 -22.53 13.44
CA LEU A 942 -3.54 -21.09 13.27
C LEU A 942 -4.14 -20.41 14.52
N GLU A 943 -5.14 -21.03 15.16
CA GLU A 943 -5.75 -20.45 16.37
C GLU A 943 -4.78 -20.44 17.56
N GLU A 944 -3.99 -21.50 17.74
CA GLU A 944 -2.93 -21.56 18.75
C GLU A 944 -1.87 -20.49 18.52
N LEU A 945 -1.47 -20.28 17.25
CA LEU A 945 -0.53 -19.22 16.88
C LEU A 945 -1.07 -17.82 17.20
N LEU A 946 -2.36 -17.55 16.93
CA LEU A 946 -2.98 -16.26 17.25
C LEU A 946 -2.96 -15.99 18.77
N LEU A 947 -3.20 -17.03 19.58
CA LEU A 947 -3.06 -16.93 21.04
C LEU A 947 -1.62 -16.60 21.43
N GLU A 948 -0.62 -17.26 20.85
CA GLU A 948 0.79 -16.94 21.13
C GLU A 948 1.17 -15.49 20.76
N ILE A 949 0.63 -14.97 19.65
CA ILE A 949 0.85 -13.58 19.22
C ILE A 949 0.23 -12.61 20.24
N ASN A 950 -1.04 -12.84 20.61
CA ASN A 950 -1.75 -11.99 21.57
C ASN A 950 -1.12 -12.07 22.98
N ASP A 951 -0.61 -13.24 23.39
CA ASP A 951 0.06 -13.48 24.68
C ASP A 951 1.37 -12.70 24.84
N THR A 952 1.93 -12.14 23.76
CA THR A 952 3.06 -11.20 23.88
C THR A 952 2.70 -9.94 24.66
N GLY A 953 1.39 -9.64 24.78
CA GLY A 953 0.85 -8.45 25.43
C GLY A 953 0.95 -7.18 24.58
N TYR A 954 1.67 -7.21 23.47
CA TYR A 954 1.72 -6.14 22.47
C TYR A 954 0.52 -6.23 21.51
N GLY A 955 0.24 -5.13 20.82
CA GLY A 955 -0.89 -5.05 19.90
C GLY A 955 -0.86 -3.80 19.02
N LEU A 956 0.27 -3.55 18.35
CA LEU A 956 0.47 -2.36 17.51
C LEU A 956 0.05 -2.61 16.06
N THR A 957 0.90 -3.31 15.28
CA THR A 957 0.60 -3.67 13.88
C THR A 957 0.57 -5.18 13.68
N PHE A 958 -0.27 -5.62 12.75
CA PHE A 958 -0.39 -7.01 12.35
C PHE A 958 -0.62 -7.12 10.84
N GLY A 959 0.10 -8.05 10.19
CA GLY A 959 -0.04 -8.35 8.77
C GLY A 959 -0.71 -9.71 8.51
N LEU A 960 -1.49 -9.81 7.45
CA LEU A 960 -2.04 -11.07 6.97
C LEU A 960 -1.96 -11.13 5.45
N HIS A 961 -1.26 -12.14 4.93
CA HIS A 961 -1.29 -12.49 3.51
C HIS A 961 -2.09 -13.78 3.32
N THR A 962 -3.24 -13.64 2.66
CA THR A 962 -4.14 -14.75 2.29
C THR A 962 -5.11 -14.29 1.21
N ARG A 963 -5.59 -15.22 0.39
CA ARG A 963 -6.68 -15.04 -0.58
C ARG A 963 -8.01 -15.59 -0.09
N LEU A 964 -8.06 -16.12 1.14
CA LEU A 964 -9.23 -16.73 1.75
C LEU A 964 -10.01 -15.70 2.60
N ASP A 965 -11.19 -15.32 2.16
CA ASP A 965 -12.04 -14.36 2.88
C ASP A 965 -12.45 -14.90 4.26
N SER A 966 -12.65 -16.22 4.39
CA SER A 966 -12.91 -16.87 5.68
C SER A 966 -11.74 -16.75 6.65
N THR A 967 -10.50 -16.85 6.14
CA THR A 967 -9.29 -16.69 6.95
C THR A 967 -9.11 -15.23 7.36
N ILE A 968 -9.33 -14.28 6.44
CA ILE A 968 -9.35 -12.85 6.77
C ILE A 968 -10.36 -12.58 7.90
N LYS A 969 -11.61 -13.01 7.72
CA LYS A 969 -12.66 -12.78 8.72
C LYS A 969 -12.34 -13.41 10.07
N SER A 970 -11.86 -14.66 10.08
CA SER A 970 -11.52 -15.39 11.30
C SER A 970 -10.35 -14.73 12.03
N VAL A 971 -9.23 -14.50 11.35
CA VAL A 971 -8.02 -13.90 11.93
C VAL A 971 -8.29 -12.48 12.44
N LEU A 972 -8.93 -11.61 11.63
CA LEU A 972 -9.23 -10.23 12.03
C LEU A 972 -10.28 -10.12 13.15
N SER A 973 -10.95 -11.22 13.51
CA SER A 973 -11.87 -11.27 14.66
C SER A 973 -11.20 -11.70 15.96
N GLN A 974 -10.01 -12.31 15.88
CA GLN A 974 -9.28 -12.89 17.01
C GLN A 974 -7.99 -12.14 17.34
N VAL A 975 -7.33 -11.52 16.35
CA VAL A 975 -6.07 -10.79 16.57
C VAL A 975 -6.31 -9.51 17.37
N GLU A 976 -5.48 -9.30 18.38
CA GLU A 976 -5.57 -8.18 19.30
C GLU A 976 -4.54 -7.09 18.96
N ALA A 977 -4.73 -6.40 17.82
CA ALA A 977 -3.87 -5.30 17.42
C ALA A 977 -4.64 -4.08 16.91
N GLY A 978 -4.04 -2.90 17.08
CA GLY A 978 -4.65 -1.62 16.71
C GLY A 978 -4.66 -1.34 15.21
N ASN A 979 -3.66 -1.79 14.45
CA ASN A 979 -3.54 -1.57 13.02
C ASN A 979 -3.36 -2.92 12.28
N LEU A 980 -4.34 -3.27 11.45
CA LEU A 980 -4.37 -4.54 10.72
C LEU A 980 -4.18 -4.30 9.23
N TYR A 981 -3.27 -5.03 8.59
CA TYR A 981 -2.91 -4.89 7.19
C TYR A 981 -3.11 -6.21 6.47
N VAL A 982 -3.85 -6.21 5.36
CA VAL A 982 -4.16 -7.42 4.58
C VAL A 982 -3.62 -7.30 3.16
N ASN A 983 -2.79 -8.28 2.77
CA ASN A 983 -2.12 -8.39 1.47
C ASN A 983 -1.30 -7.14 1.09
N ARG A 984 -0.61 -6.56 2.07
CA ARG A 984 0.29 -5.41 1.95
C ARG A 984 1.26 -5.39 3.13
N ASN A 985 2.31 -4.58 3.01
CA ASN A 985 3.21 -4.27 4.13
C ASN A 985 2.49 -3.67 5.36
N THR A 986 3.18 -3.69 6.50
CA THR A 986 2.65 -3.29 7.82
C THR A 986 3.11 -1.91 8.31
N ILE A 987 3.76 -1.14 7.43
CA ILE A 987 4.41 0.14 7.77
C ILE A 987 3.74 1.31 7.03
N GLY A 988 4.14 2.54 7.38
CA GLY A 988 3.70 3.74 6.65
C GLY A 988 2.21 4.05 6.78
N ALA A 989 1.66 3.95 7.99
CA ALA A 989 0.27 4.35 8.27
C ALA A 989 0.06 5.82 7.89
N VAL A 990 -1.01 6.11 7.13
CA VAL A 990 -1.31 7.46 6.63
C VAL A 990 -2.32 8.13 7.54
N VAL A 991 -2.00 9.36 7.98
CA VAL A 991 -2.83 10.19 8.86
C VAL A 991 -4.25 10.37 8.28
N GLY A 992 -5.28 10.10 9.10
CA GLY A 992 -6.67 10.20 8.69
C GLY A 992 -7.16 9.07 7.77
N VAL A 993 -6.30 8.12 7.39
CA VAL A 993 -6.66 6.96 6.55
C VAL A 993 -6.46 5.66 7.32
N GLN A 994 -5.30 5.48 7.94
CA GLN A 994 -5.06 4.43 8.92
C GLN A 994 -4.62 5.06 10.24
N PRO A 995 -5.55 5.64 11.04
CA PRO A 995 -5.24 6.12 12.38
C PRO A 995 -4.34 5.13 13.13
N PHE A 996 -3.25 5.63 13.69
CA PHE A 996 -2.14 4.79 14.14
C PHE A 996 -2.03 4.78 15.66
N GLY A 997 -1.93 3.58 16.23
CA GLY A 997 -1.75 3.37 17.66
C GLY A 997 -2.18 1.97 18.09
N GLY A 998 -1.62 1.50 19.19
CA GLY A 998 -1.80 0.12 19.64
C GLY A 998 -2.76 -0.06 20.81
N ARG A 999 -2.79 -1.29 21.33
CA ARG A 999 -3.39 -1.65 22.63
C ARG A 999 -2.37 -2.38 23.51
N GLY A 1000 -2.74 -2.65 24.76
CA GLY A 1000 -1.90 -3.43 25.67
C GLY A 1000 -0.55 -2.74 25.94
N LEU A 1001 0.55 -3.48 25.83
CA LEU A 1001 1.91 -2.96 25.99
C LEU A 1001 2.33 -2.00 24.89
N SER A 1002 1.57 -1.90 23.79
CA SER A 1002 1.86 -1.01 22.66
C SER A 1002 1.33 0.39 22.82
N GLY A 1003 0.37 0.63 23.70
CA GLY A 1003 -0.03 2.00 24.01
C GLY A 1003 -1.36 2.13 24.71
N THR A 1004 -1.61 3.36 25.18
CA THR A 1004 -2.85 3.73 25.86
C THR A 1004 -3.94 4.13 24.85
N GLY A 1005 -3.56 4.61 23.67
CA GLY A 1005 -4.41 5.43 22.80
C GLY A 1005 -4.75 6.78 23.45
N PRO A 1006 -5.59 7.61 22.79
CA PRO A 1006 -6.19 7.38 21.47
C PRO A 1006 -5.18 7.42 20.33
N LYS A 1007 -5.58 6.94 19.14
CA LYS A 1007 -4.71 6.85 17.96
C LYS A 1007 -4.30 8.23 17.44
N ALA A 1008 -3.02 8.38 17.14
CA ALA A 1008 -2.51 9.52 16.39
C ALA A 1008 -3.11 9.55 14.98
N GLY A 1009 -3.47 10.75 14.50
CA GLY A 1009 -4.09 10.92 13.19
C GLY A 1009 -5.50 10.33 13.11
N GLY A 1010 -6.10 10.02 14.27
CA GLY A 1010 -7.47 9.58 14.42
C GLY A 1010 -8.38 10.67 15.01
N PRO A 1011 -9.69 10.41 15.01
CA PRO A 1011 -10.67 11.42 15.41
C PRO A 1011 -10.76 11.65 16.94
N LEU A 1012 -10.16 10.78 17.76
CA LEU A 1012 -10.31 10.84 19.23
C LEU A 1012 -9.14 11.52 19.96
N ILE A 1013 -7.96 11.63 19.35
CA ILE A 1013 -6.76 12.13 20.06
C ILE A 1013 -6.91 13.56 20.58
N LEU A 1014 -7.52 14.46 19.80
CA LEU A 1014 -7.72 15.85 20.22
C LEU A 1014 -8.61 15.96 21.46
N ARG A 1015 -9.58 15.05 21.61
CA ARG A 1015 -10.50 15.05 22.76
C ARG A 1015 -9.81 14.67 24.06
N ARG A 1016 -8.76 13.82 23.99
CA ARG A 1016 -7.96 13.47 25.16
C ARG A 1016 -7.16 14.64 25.72
N LEU A 1017 -7.02 15.70 24.93
CA LEU A 1017 -6.26 16.92 25.24
C LEU A 1017 -7.18 18.08 25.70
N LEU A 1018 -8.41 17.76 26.10
CA LEU A 1018 -9.39 18.69 26.63
C LEU A 1018 -9.72 18.35 28.09
N SER A 1019 -9.95 19.37 28.92
CA SER A 1019 -10.49 19.20 30.28
C SER A 1019 -12.01 19.04 30.27
N GLU A 1020 -12.67 19.65 29.29
CA GLU A 1020 -14.12 19.60 29.09
C GLU A 1020 -14.42 19.57 27.59
N ALA A 1021 -15.39 18.74 27.19
CA ALA A 1021 -15.86 18.63 25.82
C ALA A 1021 -17.34 18.20 25.81
N PRO A 1022 -18.12 18.61 24.78
CA PRO A 1022 -19.46 18.07 24.59
C PRO A 1022 -19.41 16.57 24.29
N THR A 1023 -20.53 15.86 24.44
CA THR A 1023 -20.64 14.46 24.01
C THR A 1023 -20.14 14.31 22.58
N VAL A 1024 -19.32 13.30 22.34
CA VAL A 1024 -18.75 13.04 21.01
C VAL A 1024 -19.86 12.93 19.97
N ALA A 1025 -19.69 13.63 18.84
CA ALA A 1025 -20.59 13.49 17.71
C ALA A 1025 -20.54 12.05 17.20
N GLN A 1026 -21.55 11.62 16.44
CA GLN A 1026 -21.61 10.24 15.94
C GLN A 1026 -20.55 10.03 14.82
N ILE A 1027 -19.30 9.81 15.22
CA ILE A 1027 -18.14 9.53 14.33
C ILE A 1027 -18.41 8.24 13.54
N VAL A 1028 -18.94 7.23 14.23
CA VAL A 1028 -19.42 5.96 13.65
C VAL A 1028 -20.75 5.59 14.28
N ARG A 1029 -21.56 4.79 13.56
CA ARG A 1029 -22.83 4.29 14.06
C ARG A 1029 -22.68 2.85 14.57
N GLY A 1030 -22.62 2.70 15.88
CA GLY A 1030 -22.62 1.41 16.57
C GLY A 1030 -24.02 0.89 16.89
N ARG A 1031 -24.09 -0.07 17.81
CA ARG A 1031 -25.36 -0.64 18.32
C ARG A 1031 -25.32 -0.74 19.83
N THR A 1032 -26.45 -0.49 20.48
CA THR A 1032 -26.61 -0.77 21.91
C THR A 1032 -26.47 -2.27 22.12
N THR A 1033 -25.55 -2.67 23.01
CA THR A 1033 -25.32 -4.09 23.30
C THR A 1033 -26.50 -4.67 24.10
N PRO A 1034 -26.75 -5.99 23.99
CA PRO A 1034 -27.78 -6.66 24.80
C PRO A 1034 -27.60 -6.42 26.30
N GLU A 1035 -26.35 -6.45 26.78
CA GLU A 1035 -25.97 -6.18 28.15
C GLU A 1035 -26.37 -4.77 28.58
N MET A 1036 -26.09 -3.76 27.74
CA MET A 1036 -26.42 -2.37 28.04
C MET A 1036 -27.93 -2.11 28.03
N ALA A 1037 -28.65 -2.72 27.09
CA ALA A 1037 -30.10 -2.63 27.00
C ALA A 1037 -30.76 -3.23 28.26
N GLN A 1038 -30.37 -4.45 28.61
CA GLN A 1038 -30.90 -5.15 29.78
C GLN A 1038 -30.50 -4.49 31.09
N TRP A 1039 -29.31 -3.91 31.17
CA TRP A 1039 -28.89 -3.11 32.32
C TRP A 1039 -29.80 -1.89 32.50
N THR A 1040 -30.08 -1.18 31.41
CA THR A 1040 -30.95 0.00 31.42
C THR A 1040 -32.38 -0.37 31.86
N ASP A 1041 -32.92 -1.49 31.37
CA ASP A 1041 -34.25 -1.97 31.75
C ASP A 1041 -34.30 -2.45 33.21
N TRP A 1042 -33.28 -3.18 33.65
CA TRP A 1042 -33.16 -3.62 35.04
C TRP A 1042 -33.14 -2.44 36.01
N LEU A 1043 -32.42 -1.36 35.69
CA LEU A 1043 -32.43 -0.13 36.51
C LEU A 1043 -33.83 0.50 36.58
N ARG A 1044 -34.61 0.49 35.47
CA ARG A 1044 -35.99 0.98 35.47
C ARG A 1044 -36.89 0.12 36.35
N GLU A 1045 -36.78 -1.20 36.25
CA GLU A 1045 -37.56 -2.15 37.04
C GLU A 1045 -37.29 -2.04 38.54
N LYS A 1046 -36.04 -1.73 38.92
CA LYS A 1046 -35.65 -1.48 40.31
C LYS A 1046 -36.07 -0.11 40.84
N GLY A 1047 -36.63 0.75 40.01
CA GLY A 1047 -37.05 2.10 40.38
C GLY A 1047 -35.92 3.14 40.37
N GLU A 1048 -34.73 2.78 39.89
CA GLU A 1048 -33.53 3.63 39.86
C GLU A 1048 -33.56 4.61 38.69
N SER A 1049 -34.56 5.49 38.69
CA SER A 1049 -34.93 6.32 37.52
C SER A 1049 -33.81 7.24 37.04
N LYS A 1050 -33.00 7.78 37.95
CA LYS A 1050 -31.85 8.64 37.60
C LYS A 1050 -30.74 7.84 36.90
N ALA A 1051 -30.35 6.69 37.47
CA ALA A 1051 -29.35 5.81 36.86
C ALA A 1051 -29.82 5.26 35.52
N ALA A 1052 -31.10 4.87 35.40
CA ALA A 1052 -31.70 4.44 34.15
C ALA A 1052 -31.69 5.54 33.07
N GLN A 1053 -31.83 6.81 33.46
CA GLN A 1053 -31.71 7.94 32.53
C GLN A 1053 -30.27 8.14 32.05
N VAL A 1054 -29.28 8.06 32.96
CA VAL A 1054 -27.85 8.13 32.60
C VAL A 1054 -27.48 6.99 31.65
N ALA A 1055 -27.83 5.76 32.02
CA ALA A 1055 -27.64 4.58 31.17
C ALA A 1055 -28.34 4.74 29.80
N GLY A 1056 -29.60 5.19 29.79
CA GLY A 1056 -30.33 5.46 28.56
C GLY A 1056 -29.70 6.53 27.68
N ASN A 1057 -29.11 7.57 28.27
CA ASN A 1057 -28.39 8.61 27.52
C ASN A 1057 -27.11 8.08 26.87
N LEU A 1058 -26.32 7.28 27.60
CA LEU A 1058 -25.13 6.62 27.06
C LEU A 1058 -25.49 5.62 25.94
N ALA A 1059 -26.62 4.93 26.08
CA ALA A 1059 -27.11 3.98 25.09
C ALA A 1059 -27.76 4.62 23.85
N ARG A 1060 -28.04 5.94 23.86
CA ARG A 1060 -28.81 6.62 22.80
C ARG A 1060 -28.05 6.76 21.49
N LEU A 1061 -26.75 7.03 21.55
CA LEU A 1061 -25.85 7.19 20.41
C LEU A 1061 -24.69 6.20 20.51
N PRO A 1062 -24.95 4.89 20.34
CA PRO A 1062 -23.93 3.87 20.53
C PRO A 1062 -22.83 4.01 19.49
N LEU A 1063 -21.59 3.94 19.95
CA LEU A 1063 -20.38 3.96 19.12
C LEU A 1063 -19.75 2.57 18.99
N VAL A 1064 -19.89 1.73 20.02
CA VAL A 1064 -19.33 0.38 20.04
C VAL A 1064 -19.88 -0.48 18.88
N GLY A 1065 -18.97 -1.18 18.22
CA GLY A 1065 -19.25 -1.98 17.04
C GLY A 1065 -19.50 -1.16 15.77
N GLY A 1066 -19.39 0.17 15.83
CA GLY A 1066 -19.49 1.04 14.67
C GLY A 1066 -18.23 0.99 13.82
N GLU A 1067 -18.39 1.01 12.51
CA GLU A 1067 -17.31 1.05 11.54
C GLU A 1067 -17.62 2.03 10.40
N ILE A 1068 -16.57 2.58 9.80
CA ILE A 1068 -16.64 3.48 8.64
C ILE A 1068 -15.46 3.22 7.71
N THR A 1069 -15.69 3.33 6.40
CA THR A 1069 -14.61 3.37 5.42
C THR A 1069 -14.07 4.79 5.33
N LEU A 1070 -12.78 4.97 5.61
CA LEU A 1070 -12.08 6.24 5.50
C LEU A 1070 -11.66 6.49 4.04
N PRO A 1071 -11.73 7.76 3.55
CA PRO A 1071 -11.21 8.12 2.24
C PRO A 1071 -9.72 7.76 2.11
N GLY A 1072 -9.31 7.27 0.94
CA GLY A 1072 -7.94 6.84 0.70
C GLY A 1072 -7.67 6.61 -0.79
N PRO A 1073 -6.47 6.13 -1.13
CA PRO A 1073 -6.10 5.83 -2.51
C PRO A 1073 -6.98 4.70 -3.07
N VAL A 1074 -7.13 4.68 -4.40
CA VAL A 1074 -7.80 3.58 -5.09
C VAL A 1074 -7.05 2.26 -4.87
N GLY A 1075 -7.79 1.15 -4.92
CA GLY A 1075 -7.18 -0.17 -4.76
C GLY A 1075 -6.80 -0.50 -3.31
N GLU A 1076 -7.35 0.24 -2.36
CA GLU A 1076 -7.29 -0.01 -0.93
C GLU A 1076 -8.67 0.20 -0.31
N GLN A 1077 -8.99 -0.61 0.70
CA GLN A 1077 -10.11 -0.37 1.58
C GLN A 1077 -9.59 -0.11 2.98
N ASN A 1078 -9.86 1.09 3.50
CA ASN A 1078 -9.38 1.55 4.80
C ASN A 1078 -10.56 1.71 5.74
N ILE A 1079 -10.65 0.88 6.76
CA ILE A 1079 -11.77 0.81 7.69
C ILE A 1079 -11.30 1.26 9.07
N TYR A 1080 -12.05 2.16 9.67
CA TYR A 1080 -11.91 2.54 11.07
C TYR A 1080 -13.09 1.99 11.87
N ARG A 1081 -12.80 1.35 13.00
CA ARG A 1081 -13.79 0.69 13.85
C ARG A 1081 -13.58 1.06 15.31
N LEU A 1082 -14.69 1.17 16.03
CA LEU A 1082 -14.70 1.26 17.50
C LEU A 1082 -15.19 -0.06 18.11
N SER A 1083 -14.39 -0.64 18.99
CA SER A 1083 -14.69 -1.88 19.71
C SER A 1083 -14.61 -1.69 21.22
N ALA A 1084 -15.04 -2.69 21.98
CA ALA A 1084 -14.79 -2.74 23.42
C ALA A 1084 -13.29 -2.85 23.70
N ARG A 1085 -12.82 -2.23 24.79
CA ARG A 1085 -11.46 -2.39 25.33
C ARG A 1085 -11.26 -3.67 26.13
N GLY A 1086 -12.34 -4.42 26.39
CA GLY A 1086 -12.32 -5.64 27.19
C GLY A 1086 -12.82 -5.39 28.61
N ASN A 1087 -11.92 -5.40 29.59
CA ASN A 1087 -12.28 -5.22 31.01
C ASN A 1087 -12.04 -3.78 31.48
N VAL A 1088 -13.03 -3.23 32.20
CA VAL A 1088 -12.97 -1.91 32.86
C VAL A 1088 -13.09 -2.13 34.36
N LEU A 1089 -12.12 -1.65 35.14
CA LEU A 1089 -12.15 -1.74 36.60
C LEU A 1089 -12.94 -0.56 37.18
N CYS A 1090 -14.00 -0.86 37.92
CA CYS A 1090 -14.90 0.08 38.57
C CYS A 1090 -14.64 0.07 40.08
N VAL A 1091 -14.31 1.23 40.66
CA VAL A 1091 -14.08 1.44 42.08
C VAL A 1091 -15.11 2.46 42.60
N PRO A 1092 -16.33 2.01 42.92
CA PRO A 1092 -17.38 2.87 43.47
C PRO A 1092 -17.26 3.03 44.99
N ILE A 1093 -17.92 4.07 45.51
CA ILE A 1093 -18.09 4.33 46.96
C ILE A 1093 -19.57 4.28 47.32
N THR A 1094 -20.43 4.67 46.39
CA THR A 1094 -21.87 4.68 46.52
C THR A 1094 -22.53 3.79 45.48
N LEU A 1095 -23.77 3.39 45.76
CA LEU A 1095 -24.57 2.62 44.81
C LEU A 1095 -24.83 3.40 43.50
N ALA A 1096 -24.99 4.72 43.59
CA ALA A 1096 -25.13 5.59 42.42
C ALA A 1096 -23.85 5.62 41.57
N GLY A 1097 -22.68 5.77 42.20
CA GLY A 1097 -21.39 5.71 41.52
C GLY A 1097 -21.14 4.35 40.86
N LEU A 1098 -21.52 3.25 41.53
CA LEU A 1098 -21.49 1.90 40.94
C LEU A 1098 -22.34 1.84 39.67
N TYR A 1099 -23.58 2.36 39.71
CA TYR A 1099 -24.45 2.37 38.54
C TYR A 1099 -23.88 3.19 37.38
N ASP A 1100 -23.32 4.37 37.65
CA ASP A 1100 -22.76 5.23 36.62
C ASP A 1100 -21.52 4.60 35.96
N GLN A 1101 -20.61 4.02 36.75
CA GLN A 1101 -19.42 3.33 36.26
C GLN A 1101 -19.75 2.08 35.45
N VAL A 1102 -20.69 1.25 35.93
CA VAL A 1102 -21.17 0.08 35.19
C VAL A 1102 -21.86 0.51 33.90
N SER A 1103 -22.70 1.54 33.94
CA SER A 1103 -23.37 2.06 32.74
C SER A 1103 -22.36 2.54 31.69
N LEU A 1104 -21.29 3.22 32.10
CA LEU A 1104 -20.23 3.66 31.19
C LEU A 1104 -19.48 2.47 30.58
N ALA A 1105 -19.08 1.49 31.40
CA ALA A 1105 -18.38 0.30 30.94
C ALA A 1105 -19.23 -0.49 29.90
N LEU A 1106 -20.50 -0.77 30.23
CA LEU A 1106 -21.41 -1.51 29.36
C LEU A 1106 -21.79 -0.74 28.09
N ALA A 1107 -21.87 0.59 28.13
CA ALA A 1107 -22.11 1.41 26.94
C ALA A 1107 -20.97 1.29 25.91
N GLY A 1108 -19.74 1.03 26.36
CA GLY A 1108 -18.60 0.69 25.50
C GLY A 1108 -18.52 -0.78 25.10
N GLY A 1109 -19.47 -1.63 25.53
CA GLY A 1109 -19.47 -3.08 25.30
C GLY A 1109 -18.45 -3.85 26.16
N ASN A 1110 -17.98 -3.27 27.26
CA ASN A 1110 -16.96 -3.86 28.11
C ASN A 1110 -17.54 -4.72 29.22
N THR A 1111 -16.70 -5.56 29.84
CA THR A 1111 -17.01 -6.19 31.13
C THR A 1111 -16.62 -5.23 32.26
N ALA A 1112 -17.55 -4.94 33.18
CA ALA A 1112 -17.31 -4.15 34.37
C ALA A 1112 -16.80 -5.04 35.51
N LEU A 1113 -15.56 -4.82 35.93
CA LEU A 1113 -14.97 -5.48 37.10
C LEU A 1113 -15.17 -4.58 38.32
N VAL A 1114 -15.94 -5.02 39.31
CA VAL A 1114 -16.32 -4.19 40.47
C VAL A 1114 -15.42 -4.52 41.66
N LEU A 1115 -14.59 -3.55 42.06
CA LEU A 1115 -13.77 -3.61 43.28
C LEU A 1115 -14.39 -2.67 44.32
N ALA A 1116 -15.20 -3.25 45.22
CA ALA A 1116 -15.95 -2.52 46.24
C ALA A 1116 -16.14 -3.36 47.52
N GLU A 1117 -16.63 -2.73 48.58
CA GLU A 1117 -17.02 -3.41 49.81
C GLU A 1117 -18.23 -4.34 49.59
N GLU A 1118 -18.37 -5.40 50.41
CA GLU A 1118 -19.39 -6.45 50.23
C GLU A 1118 -20.83 -5.92 50.18
N ASN A 1119 -21.13 -4.88 50.95
CA ASN A 1119 -22.44 -4.23 51.00
C ASN A 1119 -22.88 -3.62 49.65
N LEU A 1120 -21.93 -3.22 48.80
CA LEU A 1120 -22.22 -2.70 47.46
C LEU A 1120 -22.35 -3.80 46.41
N THR A 1121 -21.84 -5.01 46.69
CA THR A 1121 -21.77 -6.13 45.73
C THR A 1121 -22.72 -7.29 46.03
N GLU A 1122 -23.29 -7.40 47.25
CA GLU A 1122 -24.09 -8.55 47.69
C GLU A 1122 -25.29 -8.90 46.78
N TRP A 1123 -25.80 -7.93 46.04
CA TRP A 1123 -26.95 -8.09 45.15
C TRP A 1123 -26.56 -8.47 43.72
N LEU A 1124 -25.27 -8.34 43.35
CA LEU A 1124 -24.80 -8.64 41.99
C LEU A 1124 -25.04 -10.11 41.60
N ASP A 1125 -24.96 -11.04 42.56
CA ASP A 1125 -25.25 -12.47 42.33
C ASP A 1125 -26.71 -12.75 41.95
N ARG A 1126 -27.61 -11.79 42.19
CA ARG A 1126 -29.04 -11.85 41.87
C ARG A 1126 -29.37 -11.19 40.52
N LEU A 1127 -28.38 -10.68 39.81
CA LEU A 1127 -28.57 -10.16 38.46
C LEU A 1127 -28.97 -11.28 37.48
N PRO A 1128 -29.69 -10.95 36.39
CA PRO A 1128 -29.86 -11.86 35.26
C PRO A 1128 -28.51 -12.38 34.73
N ASP A 1129 -28.49 -13.59 34.16
CA ASP A 1129 -27.26 -14.29 33.74
C ASP A 1129 -26.33 -13.46 32.86
N ILE A 1130 -26.88 -12.82 31.83
CA ILE A 1130 -26.16 -11.93 30.93
C ILE A 1130 -25.52 -10.73 31.64
N LEU A 1131 -26.19 -10.15 32.64
CA LEU A 1131 -25.62 -9.07 33.45
C LEU A 1131 -24.58 -9.59 34.44
N ARG A 1132 -24.74 -10.80 34.99
CA ARG A 1132 -23.70 -11.45 35.84
C ARG A 1132 -22.42 -11.75 35.07
N GLN A 1133 -22.54 -12.08 33.78
CA GLN A 1133 -21.37 -12.29 32.92
C GLN A 1133 -20.65 -10.98 32.61
N ALA A 1134 -21.40 -9.88 32.47
CA ALA A 1134 -20.88 -8.55 32.11
C ALA A 1134 -20.47 -7.68 33.32
N ILE A 1135 -20.95 -7.98 34.52
CA ILE A 1135 -20.66 -7.25 35.76
C ILE A 1135 -20.13 -8.26 36.79
N ARG A 1136 -18.83 -8.20 37.08
CA ARG A 1136 -18.14 -9.22 37.89
C ARG A 1136 -17.50 -8.57 39.12
N PRO A 1137 -17.86 -8.95 40.35
CA PRO A 1137 -17.11 -8.54 41.52
C PRO A 1137 -15.69 -9.13 41.49
N VAL A 1138 -14.69 -8.37 41.92
CA VAL A 1138 -13.29 -8.80 42.00
C VAL A 1138 -12.70 -8.46 43.37
N ALA A 1139 -11.84 -9.34 43.89
CA ALA A 1139 -11.21 -9.16 45.20
C ALA A 1139 -9.96 -8.25 45.17
N SER A 1140 -9.40 -7.97 43.99
CA SER A 1140 -8.23 -7.10 43.82
C SER A 1140 -8.21 -6.43 42.45
N ALA A 1141 -7.48 -5.32 42.33
CA ALA A 1141 -7.34 -4.58 41.08
C ALA A 1141 -6.68 -5.38 39.96
N THR A 1142 -5.83 -6.36 40.30
CA THR A 1142 -5.08 -7.21 39.37
C THR A 1142 -5.70 -8.59 39.19
N ALA A 1143 -6.95 -8.81 39.65
CA ALA A 1143 -7.61 -10.10 39.54
C ALA A 1143 -7.79 -10.55 38.07
N LEU A 1144 -8.05 -9.60 37.18
CA LEU A 1144 -8.09 -9.77 35.74
C LEU A 1144 -7.43 -8.56 35.06
N PRO A 1145 -6.77 -8.73 33.90
CA PRO A 1145 -6.21 -7.61 33.16
C PRO A 1145 -7.29 -6.61 32.76
N CYS A 1146 -7.04 -5.32 32.96
CA CYS A 1146 -7.91 -4.23 32.54
C CYS A 1146 -7.08 -3.12 31.88
N SER A 1147 -7.73 -2.29 31.08
CA SER A 1147 -7.06 -1.15 30.39
C SER A 1147 -7.59 0.20 30.87
N ILE A 1148 -8.72 0.21 31.58
CA ILE A 1148 -9.36 1.40 32.13
C ILE A 1148 -9.69 1.18 33.60
N LEU A 1149 -9.44 2.21 34.41
CA LEU A 1149 -9.84 2.32 35.82
C LEU A 1149 -10.80 3.51 35.98
N LEU A 1150 -11.99 3.26 36.51
CA LEU A 1150 -12.99 4.26 36.87
C LEU A 1150 -13.11 4.32 38.40
N GLY A 1151 -12.95 5.50 38.98
CA GLY A 1151 -13.19 5.76 40.41
C GLY A 1151 -14.29 6.79 40.61
N GLU A 1152 -15.09 6.66 41.66
CA GLU A 1152 -16.13 7.67 41.94
C GLU A 1152 -15.50 9.00 42.39
N ASP A 1153 -14.47 8.92 43.21
CA ASP A 1153 -13.61 10.04 43.58
C ASP A 1153 -12.15 9.57 43.66
N ASP A 1154 -11.27 10.45 44.13
CA ASP A 1154 -9.87 10.16 44.36
C ASP A 1154 -9.57 9.66 45.79
N ASN A 1155 -10.33 8.67 46.27
CA ASN A 1155 -10.14 8.05 47.58
C ASN A 1155 -8.95 7.07 47.66
N ALA A 1156 -8.71 6.55 48.86
CA ALA A 1156 -7.64 5.60 49.16
C ALA A 1156 -7.73 4.29 48.36
N ILE A 1157 -8.93 3.76 48.09
CA ILE A 1157 -9.13 2.53 47.31
C ILE A 1157 -8.75 2.76 45.85
N PHE A 1158 -9.22 3.86 45.25
CA PHE A 1158 -8.87 4.24 43.87
C PHE A 1158 -7.35 4.46 43.71
N ARG A 1159 -6.72 5.20 44.63
CA ARG A 1159 -5.26 5.41 44.61
C ARG A 1159 -4.49 4.10 44.79
N SER A 1160 -4.93 3.25 45.70
CA SER A 1160 -4.34 1.93 45.92
C SER A 1160 -4.46 1.04 44.68
N ALA A 1161 -5.64 0.98 44.07
CA ALA A 1161 -5.87 0.24 42.83
C ALA A 1161 -4.99 0.76 41.69
N ARG A 1162 -4.93 2.08 41.49
CA ARG A 1162 -4.09 2.71 40.48
C ARG A 1162 -2.60 2.42 40.69
N LYS A 1163 -2.13 2.52 41.93
CA LYS A 1163 -0.74 2.18 42.29
C LYS A 1163 -0.42 0.72 42.02
N THR A 1164 -1.30 -0.19 42.46
CA THR A 1164 -1.14 -1.65 42.26
C THR A 1164 -1.08 -1.98 40.76
N LEU A 1165 -1.93 -1.36 39.94
CA LEU A 1165 -1.93 -1.55 38.49
C LEU A 1165 -0.67 -0.99 37.82
N ALA A 1166 -0.14 0.15 38.27
CA ALA A 1166 1.11 0.69 37.75
C ALA A 1166 2.34 -0.14 38.15
N GLU A 1167 2.33 -0.76 39.34
CA GLU A 1167 3.38 -1.68 39.81
C GLU A 1167 3.30 -3.07 39.14
N ALA A 1168 2.16 -3.41 38.54
CA ALA A 1168 2.04 -4.61 37.72
C ALA A 1168 2.80 -4.39 36.40
N ASN A 1169 3.63 -5.36 36.00
CA ASN A 1169 4.42 -5.34 34.75
C ASN A 1169 3.56 -5.51 33.47
N GLY A 1170 2.39 -4.87 33.42
CA GLY A 1170 1.38 -5.00 32.37
C GLY A 1170 1.15 -3.71 31.57
N PRO A 1171 0.02 -3.59 30.85
CA PRO A 1171 -0.31 -2.38 30.10
C PRO A 1171 -0.55 -1.17 31.01
N ILE A 1172 -0.30 0.03 30.49
CA ILE A 1172 -0.58 1.28 31.21
C ILE A 1172 -2.11 1.48 31.26
N VAL A 1173 -2.66 1.44 32.47
CA VAL A 1173 -4.10 1.59 32.70
C VAL A 1173 -4.49 3.06 32.76
N SER A 1174 -5.38 3.50 31.87
CA SER A 1174 -5.91 4.86 31.89
C SER A 1174 -6.95 5.01 33.00
N ALA A 1175 -6.80 6.04 33.84
CA ALA A 1175 -7.65 6.25 35.02
C ALA A 1175 -8.53 7.51 34.87
N PHE A 1176 -9.77 7.43 35.34
CA PHE A 1176 -10.75 8.52 35.32
C PHE A 1176 -11.56 8.57 36.62
N VAL A 1177 -11.94 9.79 37.03
CA VAL A 1177 -12.84 10.02 38.17
C VAL A 1177 -14.24 10.39 37.64
N THR A 1178 -15.30 9.78 38.18
CA THR A 1178 -16.66 9.88 37.64
C THR A 1178 -17.63 10.73 38.47
N GLY A 1179 -17.32 11.04 39.72
CA GLY A 1179 -18.28 11.63 40.68
C GLY A 1179 -18.69 13.08 40.41
N ALA A 1180 -17.82 13.90 39.82
CA ALA A 1180 -18.16 15.27 39.45
C ALA A 1180 -18.87 15.36 38.09
N THR A 1181 -18.37 14.60 37.10
CA THR A 1181 -18.93 14.53 35.76
C THR A 1181 -18.52 13.20 35.15
N LEU A 1182 -19.49 12.47 34.58
CA LEU A 1182 -19.21 11.19 33.94
C LEU A 1182 -18.47 11.42 32.61
N PRO A 1183 -17.34 10.76 32.36
CA PRO A 1183 -16.65 10.83 31.07
C PRO A 1183 -17.54 10.35 29.91
N GLY A 1184 -17.21 10.82 28.70
CA GLY A 1184 -17.84 10.32 27.48
C GLY A 1184 -17.48 8.86 27.20
N VAL A 1185 -18.32 8.15 26.46
CA VAL A 1185 -18.14 6.72 26.14
C VAL A 1185 -16.85 6.44 25.38
N GLU A 1186 -16.28 7.42 24.68
CA GLU A 1186 -15.03 7.28 23.93
C GLU A 1186 -13.84 6.83 24.80
N VAL A 1187 -13.85 7.09 26.12
CA VAL A 1187 -12.74 6.73 27.00
C VAL A 1187 -12.67 5.22 27.30
N VAL A 1188 -13.76 4.49 27.05
CA VAL A 1188 -13.85 3.03 27.26
C VAL A 1188 -13.92 2.26 25.94
N LEU A 1189 -13.62 2.91 24.82
CA LEU A 1189 -13.58 2.30 23.49
C LEU A 1189 -12.14 2.09 23.01
N GLU A 1190 -11.97 1.06 22.19
CA GLU A 1190 -10.76 0.77 21.46
C GLU A 1190 -10.94 1.18 20.00
N GLU A 1191 -9.94 1.85 19.44
CA GLU A 1191 -9.90 2.17 18.03
C GLU A 1191 -9.14 1.07 17.28
N GLN A 1192 -9.65 0.62 16.14
CA GLN A 1192 -8.96 -0.31 15.26
C GLN A 1192 -8.99 0.19 13.82
N SER A 1193 -7.82 0.18 13.17
CA SER A 1193 -7.69 0.45 11.74
C SER A 1193 -7.45 -0.86 10.98
N ARG A 1194 -8.12 -1.02 9.83
CA ARG A 1194 -7.94 -2.16 8.93
C ARG A 1194 -7.68 -1.63 7.53
N SER A 1195 -6.56 -2.01 6.94
CA SER A 1195 -6.18 -1.61 5.58
C SER A 1195 -6.02 -2.84 4.70
N ILE A 1196 -6.91 -2.97 3.72
CA ILE A 1196 -6.98 -4.14 2.84
C ILE A 1196 -6.55 -3.71 1.44
N ASN A 1197 -5.52 -4.35 0.90
CA ASN A 1197 -5.14 -4.19 -0.49
C ASN A 1197 -6.12 -4.95 -1.40
N THR A 1198 -7.05 -4.23 -2.00
CA THR A 1198 -8.06 -4.82 -2.90
C THR A 1198 -7.51 -5.13 -4.29
N THR A 1199 -6.25 -4.77 -4.57
CA THR A 1199 -5.54 -5.05 -5.83
C THR A 1199 -4.59 -6.25 -5.79
N ALA A 1200 -4.52 -6.95 -4.64
CA ALA A 1200 -3.59 -8.06 -4.45
C ALA A 1200 -3.75 -9.22 -5.46
N ALA A 1201 -4.93 -9.35 -6.07
CA ALA A 1201 -5.18 -10.32 -7.14
C ALA A 1201 -4.53 -9.94 -8.50
N GLY A 1202 -3.93 -8.76 -8.64
CA GLY A 1202 -3.26 -8.32 -9.87
C GLY A 1202 -3.99 -7.22 -10.65
N GLY A 1203 -4.99 -6.56 -10.04
CA GLY A 1203 -5.55 -5.30 -10.50
C GLY A 1203 -6.83 -4.87 -9.78
N ASN A 1204 -7.44 -3.77 -10.24
CA ASN A 1204 -8.47 -3.04 -9.49
C ASN A 1204 -9.88 -3.14 -10.10
N ALA A 1205 -10.74 -3.98 -9.51
CA ALA A 1205 -12.12 -4.17 -9.95
C ALA A 1205 -12.97 -2.89 -10.00
N SER A 1206 -12.81 -1.96 -9.05
CA SER A 1206 -13.60 -0.71 -9.07
C SER A 1206 -13.22 0.16 -10.26
N LEU A 1207 -11.92 0.25 -10.57
CA LEU A 1207 -11.41 1.01 -11.69
C LEU A 1207 -11.76 0.38 -13.05
N MET A 1208 -11.95 -0.95 -13.14
CA MET A 1208 -12.40 -1.62 -14.37
C MET A 1208 -13.76 -1.17 -14.87
N THR A 1209 -14.58 -0.58 -13.99
CA THR A 1209 -15.93 -0.09 -14.33
C THR A 1209 -15.93 1.33 -14.91
N LEU A 1210 -14.81 2.05 -14.81
CA LEU A 1210 -14.65 3.41 -15.32
C LEU A 1210 -14.27 3.41 -16.81
N ASN A 1211 -14.77 4.40 -17.55
CA ASN A 1211 -14.58 4.56 -19.01
C ASN A 1211 -13.83 5.85 -19.35
#